data_AF-A0A0V0R425-F1
#
_entry.id   AF-A0A0V0R425-F1
#
_cell.length_a   1.000
_cell.length_b   1.000
_cell.length_c   1.000
_cell.angle_alpha   90.00
_cell.angle_beta   90.00
_cell.angle_gamma   90.00
#
_symmetry.space_group_name_H-M   'P 1'
#
loop_
_entity.id
_entity.type
_entity.pdbx_description
1 polymer ?
#
loop_
_entity_poly.entity_id
_entity_poly.type
_entity_poly.pdbx_seq_one_letter_code
_entity_poly.pdbx_strand_id
1 'polypeptide(L)'
;MELRVGIQKFQESEIINKNKDVNLTCPICMDILHVPKQCETCKQYFCHECVQSQIKNSNKCPFRCSNGQKWKTKEIKYKGRLSKKKQPILYALSQIQVQCKEPYCKKKFKLLKYKEHYEKDCNQVFTFCEYLGCAYITRKINIQQHQETCLMKQTSFKYNKLKPLDDPSQCDSILTKISKYNEEKQYDKALQEYQEFGLRMQKTHGKYFPTLPTLLYQIGVIYFNLNEFEKALNNLLKFEEYVESKIEAKNNNEIQEHYSDVLFTIGYLYEELSQYSKAAKYYERSLKQDISMNLNEDMSVLINLGHSYRLIGDYKKSRDYCLWAIKLYNEQKIQNNQDEENKENQEDLWKVYHNLTYSQYKYGDLDDARETFKKLSDISNKIHGSNSNQYWETQILNSQILQEMGEGQEALKQIKKTIKKRKKILEKGHNDIIYTQRKYIQFLTKQAEIQPNFAEKKIKDFILDYVNYQNDQKEKWKYLLLQYEKSKVFLSQGKYKEALGIAEQYCIELLENKQVQCMHFRIFQCLGLIYQKNGKYIEAQEHFFRANSLIIEQFGENSYKHIKILRYMAEFYIDRENYLLAKQYIEKGIKIQNQLGIEKIITIQQFKYILSKTSNDIEKQQQLDQIKKAIEKCQYKNKAVNDQLNLIENDQHVLNIKIKSKDKKQGKVNKKINRKQMERK
;
A
#
# COMPACT_ATOMS: atom_id res chain seq x y z
N MET A 1 4.73 -0.46 -37.82
CA MET A 1 5.43 0.76 -38.30
C MET A 1 5.99 1.60 -37.14
N GLU A 2 5.33 1.65 -35.99
CA GLU A 2 5.75 2.45 -34.82
C GLU A 2 7.08 2.03 -34.18
N LEU A 3 7.44 0.72 -34.20
CA LEU A 3 8.77 0.24 -33.79
C LEU A 3 9.92 0.78 -34.67
N ARG A 4 9.68 1.10 -35.94
CA ARG A 4 10.68 1.70 -36.84
C ARG A 4 10.84 3.21 -36.62
N VAL A 5 9.78 3.90 -36.24
CA VAL A 5 9.78 5.36 -36.00
C VAL A 5 10.58 5.72 -34.74
N GLY A 6 10.50 4.89 -33.68
CA GLY A 6 11.31 5.07 -32.46
C GLY A 6 12.81 4.85 -32.66
N ILE A 7 13.20 3.95 -33.57
CA ILE A 7 14.61 3.60 -33.86
C ILE A 7 15.23 4.54 -34.90
N GLN A 8 14.48 4.98 -35.92
CA GLN A 8 14.95 6.01 -36.87
C GLN A 8 15.28 7.33 -36.17
N LYS A 9 14.51 7.72 -35.14
CA LYS A 9 14.83 8.91 -34.34
C LYS A 9 15.97 8.71 -33.33
N PHE A 10 16.50 7.51 -33.10
CA PHE A 10 17.71 7.36 -32.29
C PHE A 10 18.97 7.76 -33.08
N GLN A 11 18.99 7.57 -34.41
CA GLN A 11 20.14 7.87 -35.27
C GLN A 11 20.56 9.35 -35.30
N GLU A 12 19.76 10.27 -34.75
CA GLU A 12 20.06 11.71 -34.70
C GLU A 12 20.11 12.27 -33.25
N SER A 13 20.22 11.40 -32.23
CA SER A 13 20.35 11.85 -30.82
C SER A 13 21.81 12.09 -30.44
N GLU A 14 22.12 13.22 -29.77
CA GLU A 14 23.49 13.53 -29.34
C GLU A 14 23.92 12.62 -28.18
N ILE A 15 24.80 11.67 -28.49
CA ILE A 15 25.51 10.85 -27.49
C ILE A 15 26.53 11.74 -26.78
N ILE A 16 26.40 11.89 -25.46
CA ILE A 16 27.13 12.90 -24.69
C ILE A 16 28.57 12.46 -24.38
N ASN A 17 28.84 11.15 -24.23
CA ASN A 17 30.16 10.63 -23.90
C ASN A 17 30.69 9.70 -25.02
N LYS A 18 31.55 10.24 -25.88
CA LYS A 18 32.41 9.45 -26.77
C LYS A 18 33.63 8.99 -25.99
N ASN A 19 33.66 7.74 -25.52
CA ASN A 19 34.93 7.02 -25.34
C ASN A 19 34.75 5.50 -25.17
N LYS A 20 35.51 4.79 -26.01
CA LYS A 20 35.82 3.34 -26.09
C LYS A 20 34.94 2.47 -27.01
N ASP A 21 35.57 2.08 -28.12
CA ASP A 21 35.16 1.14 -29.16
C ASP A 21 34.52 -0.16 -28.64
N VAL A 22 33.23 -0.36 -28.92
CA VAL A 22 32.62 -1.69 -29.13
C VAL A 22 31.40 -1.51 -30.04
N ASN A 23 31.30 -2.25 -31.15
CA ASN A 23 30.11 -2.31 -32.01
C ASN A 23 28.87 -2.75 -31.19
N LEU A 24 28.00 -1.80 -30.85
CA LEU A 24 26.77 -1.98 -30.05
C LEU A 24 25.51 -2.23 -30.89
N THR A 25 25.62 -2.15 -32.21
CA THR A 25 24.53 -2.34 -33.16
C THR A 25 24.77 -3.59 -34.01
N CYS A 26 23.69 -4.28 -34.35
CA CYS A 26 23.73 -5.40 -35.27
C CYS A 26 23.99 -4.85 -36.68
N PRO A 27 25.02 -5.30 -37.41
CA PRO A 27 25.35 -4.74 -38.72
C PRO A 27 24.37 -5.11 -39.84
N ILE A 28 23.35 -5.94 -39.57
CA ILE A 28 22.32 -6.33 -40.56
C ILE A 28 21.09 -5.43 -40.44
N CYS A 29 20.54 -5.28 -39.24
CA CYS A 29 19.35 -4.46 -38.99
C CYS A 29 19.67 -3.10 -38.38
N MET A 30 20.94 -2.83 -38.06
CA MET A 30 21.42 -1.65 -37.35
C MET A 30 20.85 -1.47 -35.94
N ASP A 31 20.24 -2.52 -35.38
CA ASP A 31 19.51 -2.48 -34.11
C ASP A 31 20.40 -2.78 -32.89
N ILE A 32 20.03 -2.30 -31.69
CA ILE A 32 20.89 -2.43 -30.49
C ILE A 32 21.00 -3.89 -30.04
N LEU A 33 22.24 -4.33 -29.78
CA LEU A 33 22.56 -5.70 -29.40
C LEU A 33 22.23 -5.97 -27.91
N HIS A 34 20.98 -6.32 -27.61
CA HIS A 34 20.57 -6.73 -26.25
C HIS A 34 21.17 -8.08 -25.82
N VAL A 35 21.27 -9.03 -26.76
CA VAL A 35 21.80 -10.38 -26.55
C VAL A 35 22.60 -10.81 -27.79
N PRO A 36 23.83 -10.30 -27.97
CA PRO A 36 24.56 -10.49 -29.21
C PRO A 36 25.01 -11.94 -29.41
N LYS A 37 24.80 -12.46 -30.62
CA LYS A 37 25.40 -13.71 -31.09
C LYS A 37 26.64 -13.38 -31.92
N GLN A 38 27.78 -13.98 -31.56
CA GLN A 38 29.03 -13.75 -32.27
C GLN A 38 29.24 -14.82 -33.34
N CYS A 39 29.58 -14.42 -34.57
CA CYS A 39 30.08 -15.36 -35.56
C CYS A 39 31.49 -15.81 -35.14
N GLU A 40 31.74 -17.12 -35.08
CA GLU A 40 33.06 -17.62 -34.68
C GLU A 40 34.17 -17.27 -35.67
N THR A 41 33.82 -17.12 -36.94
CA THR A 41 34.74 -16.85 -38.05
C THR A 41 35.12 -15.37 -38.14
N CYS A 42 34.17 -14.45 -38.35
CA CYS A 42 34.47 -13.01 -38.47
C CYS A 42 34.46 -12.24 -37.16
N LYS A 43 34.12 -12.88 -36.04
CA LYS A 43 34.03 -12.27 -34.70
C LYS A 43 33.05 -11.09 -34.58
N GLN A 44 32.23 -10.81 -35.59
CA GLN A 44 31.18 -9.78 -35.52
C GLN A 44 29.98 -10.25 -34.69
N TYR A 45 29.28 -9.29 -34.08
CA TYR A 45 28.12 -9.52 -33.24
C TYR A 45 26.82 -9.16 -33.98
N PHE A 46 25.82 -10.02 -33.87
CA PHE A 46 24.53 -9.89 -34.53
C PHE A 46 23.38 -10.06 -33.54
N CYS A 47 22.22 -9.45 -33.81
CA CYS A 47 21.04 -9.66 -32.98
C CYS A 47 20.44 -11.06 -33.23
N HIS A 48 19.71 -11.56 -32.24
CA HIS A 48 19.15 -12.90 -32.27
C HIS A 48 18.22 -13.12 -33.48
N GLU A 49 17.36 -12.14 -33.77
CA GLU A 49 16.37 -12.19 -34.83
C GLU A 49 17.00 -12.19 -36.22
N CYS A 50 17.98 -11.33 -36.49
CA CYS A 50 18.68 -11.33 -37.78
C CYS A 50 19.48 -12.62 -38.01
N VAL A 51 20.07 -13.20 -36.95
CA VAL A 51 20.73 -14.50 -37.07
C VAL A 51 19.74 -15.60 -37.44
N GLN A 52 18.58 -15.66 -36.77
CA GLN A 52 17.56 -16.65 -37.07
C GLN A 52 16.94 -16.47 -38.47
N SER A 53 16.68 -15.23 -38.87
CA SER A 53 16.18 -14.89 -40.20
C SER A 53 17.17 -15.28 -41.30
N GLN A 54 18.47 -15.02 -41.10
CA GLN A 54 19.49 -15.35 -42.08
C GLN A 54 19.78 -16.87 -42.19
N ILE A 55 19.66 -17.60 -41.08
CA ILE A 55 19.68 -19.07 -41.05
C ILE A 55 18.48 -19.62 -41.85
N LYS A 56 17.27 -19.07 -41.67
CA LYS A 56 16.10 -19.49 -42.43
C LYS A 56 16.23 -19.22 -43.94
N ASN A 57 16.82 -18.09 -44.33
CA ASN A 57 16.81 -17.63 -45.72
C ASN A 57 18.00 -18.11 -46.57
N SER A 58 19.20 -18.24 -46.02
CA SER A 58 20.38 -18.58 -46.83
C SER A 58 21.40 -19.47 -46.14
N ASN A 59 21.29 -19.67 -44.82
CA ASN A 59 22.29 -20.36 -44.00
C ASN A 59 23.72 -19.85 -44.23
N LYS A 60 23.94 -18.59 -44.64
CA LYS A 60 25.28 -18.03 -44.89
C LYS A 60 25.51 -16.77 -44.05
N CYS A 61 26.76 -16.53 -43.66
CA CYS A 61 27.15 -15.28 -43.01
C CYS A 61 26.93 -14.07 -43.93
N PRO A 62 26.26 -13.00 -43.48
CA PRO A 62 26.00 -11.81 -44.30
C PRO A 62 27.28 -11.11 -44.79
N PHE A 63 28.39 -11.25 -44.05
CA PHE A 63 29.69 -10.66 -44.41
C PHE A 63 30.57 -11.59 -45.27
N ARG A 64 30.03 -12.69 -45.82
CA ARG A 64 30.73 -13.64 -46.71
C ARG A 64 32.14 -14.01 -46.20
N CYS A 65 32.23 -14.49 -44.95
CA CYS A 65 33.49 -14.98 -44.38
C CYS A 65 34.10 -16.05 -45.29
N SER A 66 35.43 -16.01 -45.41
CA SER A 66 36.23 -16.34 -46.60
C SER A 66 36.17 -17.76 -47.18
N ASN A 67 35.16 -18.59 -46.89
CA ASN A 67 35.01 -19.92 -47.52
C ASN A 67 33.57 -20.37 -47.76
N GLY A 68 32.58 -19.47 -47.78
CA GLY A 68 31.22 -19.80 -48.26
C GLY A 68 30.48 -20.92 -47.51
N GLN A 69 30.97 -21.35 -46.34
CA GLN A 69 30.39 -22.43 -45.54
C GLN A 69 29.01 -22.04 -45.01
N LYS A 70 28.08 -23.02 -45.06
CA LYS A 70 26.74 -22.90 -44.48
C LYS A 70 26.83 -22.88 -42.95
N TRP A 71 26.30 -21.85 -42.30
CA TRP A 71 26.13 -21.76 -40.84
C TRP A 71 25.39 -22.98 -40.30
N LYS A 72 26.04 -23.77 -39.44
CA LYS A 72 25.33 -24.76 -38.61
C LYS A 72 24.94 -24.10 -37.28
N THR A 73 23.76 -24.40 -36.75
CA THR A 73 23.26 -23.84 -35.46
C THR A 73 24.22 -24.00 -34.28
N LYS A 74 25.13 -24.98 -34.34
CA LYS A 74 26.17 -25.24 -33.33
C LYS A 74 27.41 -24.32 -33.43
N GLU A 75 27.64 -23.65 -34.56
CA GLU A 75 28.80 -22.76 -34.78
C GLU A 75 28.55 -21.33 -34.28
N ILE A 76 27.33 -21.03 -33.84
CA ILE A 76 26.99 -19.72 -33.25
C ILE A 76 26.91 -19.89 -31.74
N LYS A 77 28.00 -19.55 -31.05
CA LYS A 77 28.00 -19.59 -29.59
C LYS A 77 27.14 -18.47 -29.02
N TYR A 78 26.10 -18.88 -28.30
CA TYR A 78 25.47 -18.02 -27.31
C TYR A 78 26.49 -17.74 -26.21
N LYS A 79 27.02 -16.51 -26.14
CA LYS A 79 27.76 -16.08 -24.94
C LYS A 79 26.79 -15.65 -23.85
N GLY A 80 25.97 -16.59 -23.40
CA GLY A 80 25.34 -16.53 -22.09
C GLY A 80 26.41 -16.76 -21.05
N ARG A 81 26.69 -15.74 -20.24
CA ARG A 81 27.90 -15.55 -19.43
C ARG A 81 29.11 -15.12 -20.27
N LEU A 82 29.18 -13.81 -20.49
CA LEU A 82 30.46 -13.13 -20.67
C LEU A 82 31.33 -13.41 -19.43
N SER A 83 32.59 -13.80 -19.63
CA SER A 83 33.49 -14.16 -18.53
C SER A 83 33.63 -12.99 -17.53
N LYS A 84 33.87 -13.30 -16.25
CA LYS A 84 33.95 -12.33 -15.13
C LYS A 84 34.91 -11.14 -15.36
N LYS A 85 35.77 -11.15 -16.39
CA LYS A 85 36.66 -10.04 -16.77
C LYS A 85 36.16 -9.15 -17.93
N LYS A 86 34.99 -9.43 -18.51
CA LYS A 86 34.34 -8.56 -19.50
C LYS A 86 32.85 -8.49 -19.20
N GLN A 87 32.45 -7.53 -18.37
CA GLN A 87 31.06 -7.06 -18.22
C GLN A 87 30.84 -5.73 -18.98
N PRO A 88 31.01 -5.58 -20.32
CA PRO A 88 31.04 -4.24 -20.89
C PRO A 88 29.72 -3.80 -21.51
N ILE A 89 28.85 -4.65 -22.05
CA ILE A 89 27.77 -4.13 -22.93
C ILE A 89 26.57 -3.55 -22.16
N LEU A 90 25.91 -4.32 -21.28
CA LEU A 90 24.81 -3.76 -20.48
C LEU A 90 25.29 -2.72 -19.47
N TYR A 91 26.51 -2.90 -18.92
CA TYR A 91 27.14 -1.88 -18.09
C TYR A 91 27.42 -0.63 -18.93
N ALA A 92 28.07 -0.71 -20.10
CA ALA A 92 28.32 0.44 -20.98
C ALA A 92 27.02 1.08 -21.48
N LEU A 93 26.02 0.31 -21.92
CA LEU A 93 24.68 0.83 -22.26
C LEU A 93 24.00 1.51 -21.07
N SER A 94 24.23 1.02 -19.86
CA SER A 94 23.78 1.68 -18.61
C SER A 94 24.66 2.85 -18.18
N GLN A 95 25.85 3.03 -18.76
CA GLN A 95 26.72 4.19 -18.55
C GLN A 95 26.54 5.24 -19.67
N ILE A 96 25.97 4.88 -20.83
CA ILE A 96 25.69 5.81 -21.93
C ILE A 96 24.56 6.74 -21.49
N GLN A 97 24.91 8.01 -21.38
CA GLN A 97 23.97 9.09 -21.18
C GLN A 97 23.54 9.65 -22.54
N VAL A 98 22.22 9.73 -22.72
CA VAL A 98 21.58 10.38 -23.86
C VAL A 98 20.80 11.58 -23.36
N GLN A 99 20.74 12.62 -24.19
CA GLN A 99 19.87 13.77 -23.98
C GLN A 99 18.56 13.56 -24.75
N CYS A 100 17.44 13.97 -24.14
CA CYS A 100 16.15 13.96 -24.83
C CYS A 100 16.20 14.82 -26.10
N LYS A 101 15.53 14.37 -27.16
CA LYS A 101 15.50 15.06 -28.46
C LYS A 101 14.53 16.24 -28.55
N GLU A 102 13.58 16.35 -27.62
CA GLU A 102 12.64 17.47 -27.65
C GLU A 102 13.41 18.78 -27.41
N PRO A 103 13.24 19.83 -28.26
CA PRO A 103 14.11 21.00 -28.33
C PRO A 103 14.26 21.79 -27.01
N TYR A 104 13.41 21.50 -26.02
CA TYR A 104 13.40 22.14 -24.71
C TYR A 104 13.56 21.15 -23.54
N CYS A 105 13.71 19.85 -23.81
CA CYS A 105 13.94 18.84 -22.78
C CYS A 105 15.44 18.66 -22.54
N LYS A 106 15.97 19.33 -21.52
CA LYS A 106 17.39 19.23 -21.13
C LYS A 106 17.72 17.99 -20.28
N LYS A 107 16.78 17.05 -20.11
CA LYS A 107 16.99 15.85 -19.27
C LYS A 107 18.01 14.92 -19.93
N LYS A 108 19.03 14.58 -19.17
CA LYS A 108 20.05 13.57 -19.49
C LYS A 108 19.75 12.31 -18.68
N PHE A 109 19.69 11.17 -19.34
CA PHE A 109 19.36 9.90 -18.69
C PHE A 109 20.07 8.75 -19.39
N LYS A 110 20.05 7.58 -18.75
CA LYS A 110 20.68 6.38 -19.30
C LYS A 110 19.92 5.89 -20.52
N LEU A 111 20.60 5.50 -21.59
CA LEU A 111 20.00 5.05 -22.85
C LEU A 111 18.87 4.02 -22.67
N LEU A 112 19.03 3.08 -21.74
CA LEU A 112 18.02 2.05 -21.45
C LEU A 112 16.67 2.61 -20.95
N LYS A 113 16.67 3.83 -20.42
CA LYS A 113 15.45 4.54 -19.97
C LYS A 113 14.83 5.41 -21.06
N TYR A 114 15.33 5.38 -22.30
CA TYR A 114 14.85 6.29 -23.35
C TYR A 114 13.37 6.09 -23.69
N LYS A 115 12.91 4.84 -23.83
CA LYS A 115 11.51 4.57 -24.15
C LYS A 115 10.57 4.97 -23.00
N GLU A 116 10.92 4.61 -21.76
CA GLU A 116 10.20 5.03 -20.56
C GLU A 116 10.18 6.55 -20.44
N HIS A 117 11.33 7.19 -20.67
CA HIS A 117 11.40 8.64 -20.66
C HIS A 117 10.51 9.25 -21.73
N TYR A 118 10.58 8.79 -22.98
CA TYR A 118 9.82 9.40 -24.09
C TYR A 118 8.31 9.20 -23.94
N GLU A 119 7.85 8.00 -23.60
CA GLU A 119 6.42 7.68 -23.54
C GLU A 119 5.77 8.12 -22.21
N LYS A 120 6.52 8.06 -21.10
CA LYS A 120 5.97 8.27 -19.75
C LYS A 120 6.48 9.55 -19.09
N ASP A 121 7.79 9.81 -19.11
CA ASP A 121 8.41 10.87 -18.28
C ASP A 121 8.73 12.20 -18.99
N CYS A 122 8.62 12.26 -20.33
CA CYS A 122 8.99 13.42 -21.13
C CYS A 122 7.78 14.32 -21.27
N ASN A 123 7.68 15.29 -20.36
CA ASN A 123 6.59 16.25 -20.39
C ASN A 123 6.66 17.20 -21.62
N GLN A 124 7.69 17.14 -22.45
CA GLN A 124 7.80 18.01 -23.64
C GLN A 124 7.14 17.41 -24.90
N VAL A 125 6.64 16.17 -24.84
CA VAL A 125 5.95 15.50 -25.97
C VAL A 125 4.59 16.15 -26.22
N PHE A 126 4.21 16.36 -27.49
CA PHE A 126 2.90 16.91 -27.86
C PHE A 126 1.78 15.88 -27.72
N THR A 127 0.64 16.29 -27.17
CA THR A 127 -0.56 15.47 -26.97
C THR A 127 -1.82 16.29 -27.28
N PHE A 128 -2.91 15.59 -27.57
CA PHE A 128 -4.23 16.17 -27.80
C PHE A 128 -4.95 16.47 -26.48
N CYS A 129 -5.79 17.50 -26.50
CA CYS A 129 -6.77 17.75 -25.44
C CYS A 129 -7.90 16.71 -25.52
N GLU A 130 -8.26 16.10 -24.38
CA GLU A 130 -9.26 15.03 -24.31
C GLU A 130 -10.73 15.54 -24.33
N TYR A 131 -10.95 16.86 -24.26
CA TYR A 131 -12.29 17.44 -24.30
C TYR A 131 -12.87 17.45 -25.72
N LEU A 132 -14.07 16.87 -25.88
CA LEU A 132 -14.84 16.85 -27.14
C LEU A 132 -14.94 18.25 -27.76
N GLY A 133 -14.47 18.40 -29.00
CA GLY A 133 -14.48 19.66 -29.75
C GLY A 133 -13.23 20.54 -29.59
N CYS A 134 -12.26 20.18 -28.74
CA CYS A 134 -11.00 20.92 -28.60
C CYS A 134 -9.89 20.33 -29.48
N ALA A 135 -9.62 20.92 -30.63
CA ALA A 135 -8.55 20.50 -31.55
C ALA A 135 -7.14 21.02 -31.14
N TYR A 136 -6.96 21.45 -29.89
CA TYR A 136 -5.71 22.07 -29.45
C TYR A 136 -4.65 21.03 -29.11
N ILE A 137 -3.46 21.22 -29.68
CA ILE A 137 -2.31 20.34 -29.49
C ILE A 137 -1.28 21.11 -28.67
N THR A 138 -0.85 20.55 -27.53
CA THR A 138 0.16 21.17 -26.67
C THR A 138 1.10 20.14 -26.08
N ARG A 139 2.21 20.58 -25.49
CA ARG A 139 3.14 19.69 -24.80
C ARG A 139 2.49 19.11 -23.55
N LYS A 140 2.82 17.87 -23.19
CA LYS A 140 2.32 17.14 -22.01
C LYS A 140 2.54 17.89 -20.69
N ILE A 141 3.56 18.75 -20.60
CA ILE A 141 3.82 19.63 -19.45
C ILE A 141 2.78 20.73 -19.32
N ASN A 142 2.26 21.16 -20.46
CA ASN A 142 1.26 22.20 -20.58
C ASN A 142 -0.14 21.61 -20.81
N ILE A 143 -0.30 20.28 -20.90
CA ILE A 143 -1.62 19.69 -21.20
C ILE A 143 -2.57 19.87 -20.04
N GLN A 144 -2.10 19.74 -18.80
CA GLN A 144 -2.93 19.97 -17.62
C GLN A 144 -3.31 21.45 -17.50
N GLN A 145 -2.35 22.37 -17.69
CA GLN A 145 -2.63 23.81 -17.78
C GLN A 145 -3.58 24.14 -18.95
N HIS A 146 -3.45 23.47 -20.08
CA HIS A 146 -4.34 23.64 -21.23
C HIS A 146 -5.74 23.08 -20.95
N GLN A 147 -5.85 21.91 -20.35
CA GLN A 147 -7.12 21.29 -19.95
C GLN A 147 -7.80 22.14 -18.89
N GLU A 148 -7.06 22.67 -17.93
CA GLU A 148 -7.54 23.66 -16.96
C GLU A 148 -7.98 24.93 -17.67
N THR A 149 -7.21 25.48 -18.62
CA THR A 149 -7.64 26.67 -19.39
C THR A 149 -8.77 26.39 -20.38
N CYS A 150 -8.91 25.17 -20.89
CA CYS A 150 -9.97 24.75 -21.81
C CYS A 150 -11.27 24.52 -21.04
N LEU A 151 -11.21 23.83 -19.91
CA LEU A 151 -12.27 23.74 -18.93
C LEU A 151 -12.64 25.15 -18.45
N MET A 152 -11.67 25.98 -18.08
CA MET A 152 -11.87 27.39 -17.71
C MET A 152 -12.46 28.21 -18.85
N LYS A 153 -12.20 27.92 -20.13
CA LYS A 153 -12.81 28.60 -21.28
C LYS A 153 -14.25 28.15 -21.51
N GLN A 154 -14.55 26.86 -21.35
CA GLN A 154 -15.93 26.34 -21.42
C GLN A 154 -16.75 26.85 -20.23
N THR A 155 -16.19 26.81 -19.02
CA THR A 155 -16.82 27.39 -17.83
C THR A 155 -16.85 28.91 -17.92
N SER A 156 -15.86 29.59 -18.50
CA SER A 156 -15.86 31.05 -18.74
C SER A 156 -16.91 31.45 -19.77
N PHE A 157 -17.11 30.68 -20.84
CA PHE A 157 -18.18 30.95 -21.81
C PHE A 157 -19.57 30.80 -21.18
N LYS A 158 -19.78 29.73 -20.40
CA LYS A 158 -21.01 29.54 -19.61
C LYS A 158 -21.16 30.66 -18.58
N TYR A 159 -20.12 30.95 -17.81
CA TYR A 159 -20.02 32.02 -16.82
C TYR A 159 -20.38 33.36 -17.45
N ASN A 160 -19.75 33.76 -18.56
CA ASN A 160 -20.00 35.02 -19.25
C ASN A 160 -21.47 35.20 -19.65
N LYS A 161 -22.17 34.13 -20.05
CA LYS A 161 -23.61 34.16 -20.37
C LYS A 161 -24.54 34.22 -19.15
N LEU A 162 -24.09 33.84 -17.95
CA LEU A 162 -24.91 33.85 -16.73
C LEU A 162 -25.14 35.28 -16.24
N LYS A 163 -26.35 35.58 -15.78
CA LYS A 163 -26.67 36.86 -15.12
C LYS A 163 -26.17 36.83 -13.66
N PRO A 164 -25.59 37.92 -13.12
CA PRO A 164 -25.30 38.03 -11.70
C PRO A 164 -26.56 37.85 -10.83
N LEU A 165 -26.38 37.56 -9.54
CA LEU A 165 -27.44 37.43 -8.53
C LEU A 165 -27.30 38.56 -7.53
N ASP A 166 -28.08 39.63 -7.70
CA ASP A 166 -27.98 40.83 -6.87
C ASP A 166 -29.19 40.98 -5.92
N ASP A 167 -30.22 40.14 -6.08
CA ASP A 167 -31.48 40.15 -5.33
C ASP A 167 -31.59 38.92 -4.40
N PRO A 168 -31.64 39.13 -3.06
CA PRO A 168 -31.77 38.04 -2.08
C PRO A 168 -32.96 37.11 -2.31
N SER A 169 -34.09 37.62 -2.82
CA SER A 169 -35.30 36.80 -3.06
C SER A 169 -35.08 35.76 -4.17
N GLN A 170 -34.20 36.05 -5.13
CA GLN A 170 -33.80 35.10 -6.17
C GLN A 170 -32.90 34.00 -5.61
N CYS A 171 -32.05 34.33 -4.64
CA CYS A 171 -31.21 33.36 -3.95
C CYS A 171 -32.08 32.35 -3.18
N ASP A 172 -33.04 32.84 -2.40
CA ASP A 172 -33.94 31.99 -1.61
C ASP A 172 -34.79 31.07 -2.50
N SER A 173 -35.28 31.59 -3.63
CA SER A 173 -36.02 30.80 -4.62
C SER A 173 -35.18 29.66 -5.21
N ILE A 174 -33.94 29.94 -5.60
CA ILE A 174 -33.02 28.92 -6.13
C ILE A 174 -32.67 27.89 -5.05
N LEU A 175 -32.36 28.33 -3.83
CA LEU A 175 -32.04 27.41 -2.72
C LEU A 175 -33.24 26.52 -2.36
N THR A 176 -34.46 27.06 -2.36
CA THR A 176 -35.69 26.29 -2.13
C THR A 176 -35.90 25.22 -3.21
N LYS A 177 -35.67 25.58 -4.48
CA LYS A 177 -35.72 24.64 -5.61
C LYS A 177 -34.69 23.53 -5.46
N ILE A 178 -33.48 23.86 -5.01
CA ILE A 178 -32.42 22.88 -4.79
C ILE A 178 -32.75 21.95 -3.62
N SER A 179 -33.27 22.48 -2.50
CA SER A 179 -33.74 21.66 -1.37
C SER A 179 -34.77 20.63 -1.83
N LYS A 180 -35.74 21.05 -2.63
CA LYS A 180 -36.74 20.15 -3.21
C LYS A 180 -36.11 19.03 -4.06
N TYR A 181 -35.15 19.36 -4.92
CA TYR A 181 -34.45 18.33 -5.71
C TYR A 181 -33.65 17.36 -4.83
N ASN A 182 -33.05 17.83 -3.74
CA ASN A 182 -32.36 16.98 -2.78
C ASN A 182 -33.32 16.03 -2.04
N GLU A 183 -34.47 16.55 -1.59
CA GLU A 183 -35.53 15.74 -0.95
C GLU A 183 -36.07 14.66 -1.89
N GLU A 184 -36.25 15.00 -3.17
CA GLU A 184 -36.64 14.07 -4.23
C GLU A 184 -35.50 13.15 -4.71
N LYS A 185 -34.29 13.25 -4.13
CA LYS A 185 -33.08 12.52 -4.51
C LYS A 185 -32.66 12.70 -5.97
N GLN A 186 -33.04 13.82 -6.59
CA GLN A 186 -32.67 14.21 -7.95
C GLN A 186 -31.30 14.91 -7.94
N TYR A 187 -30.26 14.20 -7.49
CA TYR A 187 -28.93 14.73 -7.23
C TYR A 187 -28.28 15.40 -8.44
N ASP A 188 -28.45 14.87 -9.66
CA ASP A 188 -27.88 15.47 -10.86
C ASP A 188 -28.45 16.87 -11.14
N LYS A 189 -29.76 17.06 -10.92
CA LYS A 189 -30.41 18.37 -11.10
C LYS A 189 -29.99 19.33 -9.99
N ALA A 190 -30.00 18.87 -8.74
CA ALA A 190 -29.54 19.67 -7.60
C ALA A 190 -28.09 20.15 -7.81
N LEU A 191 -27.21 19.28 -8.30
CA LEU A 191 -25.81 19.60 -8.58
C LEU A 191 -25.68 20.66 -9.68
N GLN A 192 -26.45 20.55 -10.77
CA GLN A 192 -26.44 21.55 -11.85
C GLN A 192 -26.87 22.93 -11.33
N GLU A 193 -27.93 22.98 -10.53
CA GLU A 193 -28.46 24.22 -9.97
C GLU A 193 -27.49 24.83 -8.94
N TYR A 194 -26.88 24.03 -8.06
CA TYR A 194 -25.84 24.50 -7.14
C TYR A 194 -24.61 25.06 -7.87
N GLN A 195 -24.14 24.39 -8.93
CA GLN A 195 -23.01 24.86 -9.73
C GLN A 195 -23.34 26.18 -10.44
N GLU A 196 -24.53 26.32 -11.00
CA GLU A 196 -24.97 27.57 -11.62
C GLU A 196 -25.12 28.69 -10.59
N PHE A 197 -25.76 28.42 -9.45
CA PHE A 197 -25.88 29.34 -8.32
C PHE A 197 -24.50 29.86 -7.88
N GLY A 198 -23.52 28.97 -7.68
CA GLY A 198 -22.16 29.34 -7.32
C GLY A 198 -21.47 30.26 -8.34
N LEU A 199 -21.63 29.97 -9.64
CA LEU A 199 -21.07 30.81 -10.71
C LEU A 199 -21.74 32.20 -10.75
N ARG A 200 -23.05 32.28 -10.50
CA ARG A 200 -23.78 33.56 -10.46
C ARG A 200 -23.37 34.39 -9.23
N MET A 201 -23.25 33.77 -8.06
CA MET A 201 -22.76 34.41 -6.84
C MET A 201 -21.31 34.88 -6.99
N GLN A 202 -20.46 34.08 -7.65
CA GLN A 202 -19.09 34.45 -7.95
C GLN A 202 -19.00 35.70 -8.85
N LYS A 203 -19.97 35.90 -9.76
CA LYS A 203 -20.04 37.13 -10.57
C LYS A 203 -20.37 38.36 -9.74
N THR A 204 -21.32 38.25 -8.81
CA THR A 204 -21.77 39.39 -8.00
C THR A 204 -20.75 39.78 -6.94
N HIS A 205 -20.21 38.79 -6.22
CA HIS A 205 -19.41 39.02 -5.03
C HIS A 205 -17.91 38.71 -5.20
N GLY A 206 -17.50 38.23 -6.38
CA GLY A 206 -16.13 37.81 -6.67
C GLY A 206 -15.82 36.38 -6.24
N LYS A 207 -14.54 35.98 -6.32
CA LYS A 207 -14.09 34.60 -6.09
C LYS A 207 -14.47 34.04 -4.71
N TYR A 208 -14.54 34.91 -3.70
CA TYR A 208 -14.81 34.54 -2.32
C TYR A 208 -16.03 35.31 -1.83
N PHE A 209 -17.07 34.60 -1.40
CA PHE A 209 -18.30 35.19 -0.90
C PHE A 209 -18.81 34.43 0.34
N PRO A 210 -19.64 35.06 1.21
CA PRO A 210 -20.00 34.48 2.51
C PRO A 210 -20.68 33.11 2.44
N THR A 211 -21.51 32.86 1.44
CA THR A 211 -22.25 31.58 1.28
C THR A 211 -21.45 30.49 0.55
N LEU A 212 -20.20 30.75 0.14
CA LEU A 212 -19.36 29.78 -0.57
C LEU A 212 -19.08 28.51 0.25
N PRO A 213 -18.78 28.57 1.57
CA PRO A 213 -18.60 27.36 2.38
C PRO A 213 -19.85 26.48 2.37
N THR A 214 -21.02 27.03 2.66
CA THR A 214 -22.29 26.27 2.65
C THR A 214 -22.52 25.60 1.30
N LEU A 215 -22.25 26.29 0.20
CA LEU A 215 -22.35 25.74 -1.15
C LEU A 215 -21.38 24.57 -1.38
N LEU A 216 -20.11 24.73 -1.01
CA LEU A 216 -19.07 23.69 -1.18
C LEU A 216 -19.39 22.44 -0.36
N TYR A 217 -19.90 22.62 0.87
CA TYR A 217 -20.34 21.54 1.72
C TYR A 217 -21.51 20.77 1.09
N GLN A 218 -22.56 21.47 0.65
CA GLN A 218 -23.74 20.86 0.04
C GLN A 218 -23.41 20.11 -1.26
N ILE A 219 -22.55 20.68 -2.12
CA ILE A 219 -22.05 19.98 -3.31
C ILE A 219 -21.24 18.73 -2.92
N GLY A 220 -20.41 18.84 -1.88
CA GLY A 220 -19.67 17.71 -1.32
C GLY A 220 -20.57 16.57 -0.87
N VAL A 221 -21.65 16.87 -0.14
CA VAL A 221 -22.66 15.90 0.33
C VAL A 221 -23.39 15.24 -0.84
N ILE A 222 -23.74 16.00 -1.88
CA ILE A 222 -24.36 15.41 -3.08
C ILE A 222 -23.41 14.42 -3.77
N TYR A 223 -22.15 14.80 -3.98
CA TYR A 223 -21.16 13.89 -4.56
C TYR A 223 -20.93 12.66 -3.69
N PHE A 224 -20.99 12.81 -2.36
CA PHE A 224 -20.95 11.69 -1.43
C PHE A 224 -22.11 10.73 -1.64
N ASN A 225 -23.34 11.24 -1.73
CA ASN A 225 -24.55 10.43 -1.99
C ASN A 225 -24.53 9.74 -3.37
N LEU A 226 -23.80 10.30 -4.34
CA LEU A 226 -23.56 9.71 -5.65
C LEU A 226 -22.38 8.70 -5.67
N ASN A 227 -21.75 8.43 -4.52
CA ASN A 227 -20.52 7.62 -4.39
C ASN A 227 -19.32 8.17 -5.20
N GLU A 228 -19.31 9.46 -5.51
CA GLU A 228 -18.19 10.14 -6.18
C GLU A 228 -17.22 10.72 -5.14
N PHE A 229 -16.63 9.86 -4.31
CA PHE A 229 -15.86 10.24 -3.13
C PHE A 229 -14.70 11.20 -3.41
N GLU A 230 -14.00 11.06 -4.53
CA GLU A 230 -12.91 11.98 -4.90
C GLU A 230 -13.42 13.39 -5.19
N LYS A 231 -14.59 13.53 -5.84
CA LYS A 231 -15.20 14.84 -6.12
C LYS A 231 -15.77 15.44 -4.85
N ALA A 232 -16.38 14.63 -3.99
CA ALA A 232 -16.83 15.07 -2.66
C ALA A 232 -15.65 15.63 -1.86
N LEU A 233 -14.56 14.87 -1.77
CA LEU A 233 -13.34 15.25 -1.04
C LEU A 233 -12.75 16.56 -1.58
N ASN A 234 -12.65 16.71 -2.90
CA ASN A 234 -12.13 17.92 -3.51
C ASN A 234 -12.97 19.18 -3.18
N ASN A 235 -14.29 19.05 -3.02
CA ASN A 235 -15.13 20.19 -2.63
C ASN A 235 -14.97 20.53 -1.13
N LEU A 236 -14.92 19.52 -0.27
CA LEU A 236 -14.73 19.74 1.16
C LEU A 236 -13.32 20.24 1.52
N LEU A 237 -12.28 19.86 0.78
CA LEU A 237 -10.94 20.45 0.94
C LEU A 237 -10.90 21.94 0.52
N LYS A 238 -11.70 22.34 -0.48
CA LYS A 238 -11.84 23.77 -0.82
C LYS A 238 -12.62 24.54 0.24
N PHE A 239 -13.61 23.89 0.87
CA PHE A 239 -14.30 24.46 2.02
C PHE A 239 -13.28 24.76 3.12
N GLU A 240 -12.47 23.76 3.46
CA GLU A 240 -11.44 23.89 4.49
C GLU A 240 -10.44 24.99 4.16
N GLU A 241 -9.90 25.03 2.93
CA GLU A 241 -8.99 26.09 2.47
C GLU A 241 -9.62 27.49 2.64
N TYR A 242 -10.89 27.63 2.29
CA TYR A 242 -11.63 28.88 2.47
C TYR A 242 -11.69 29.27 3.95
N VAL A 243 -12.14 28.34 4.79
CA VAL A 243 -12.33 28.59 6.23
C VAL A 243 -11.00 28.92 6.90
N GLU A 244 -9.93 28.17 6.63
CA GLU A 244 -8.59 28.47 7.15
C GLU A 244 -8.09 29.86 6.71
N SER A 245 -8.31 30.24 5.45
CA SER A 245 -7.93 31.58 4.94
C SER A 245 -8.69 32.74 5.59
N LYS A 246 -9.85 32.47 6.22
CA LYS A 246 -10.72 33.47 6.86
C LYS A 246 -10.64 33.46 8.39
N ILE A 247 -10.31 32.33 9.00
CA ILE A 247 -10.06 32.21 10.45
C ILE A 247 -8.89 33.11 10.88
N GLU A 248 -7.87 33.26 10.03
CA GLU A 248 -6.75 34.20 10.27
C GLU A 248 -7.20 35.68 10.32
N ALA A 249 -8.40 36.03 9.84
CA ALA A 249 -8.92 37.40 9.81
C ALA A 249 -9.73 37.83 11.05
N LYS A 250 -9.93 36.94 12.03
CA LYS A 250 -10.72 37.09 13.28
C LYS A 250 -12.21 37.46 13.11
N ASN A 251 -13.03 36.76 13.91
CA ASN A 251 -14.47 36.95 14.19
C ASN A 251 -15.45 36.58 13.07
N ASN A 252 -15.68 35.27 12.89
CA ASN A 252 -16.99 34.81 12.42
C ASN A 252 -17.35 33.49 13.09
N ASN A 253 -18.19 33.55 14.13
CA ASN A 253 -18.64 32.39 14.89
C ASN A 253 -19.57 31.48 14.05
N GLU A 254 -20.27 32.01 13.04
CA GLU A 254 -21.21 31.24 12.21
C GLU A 254 -20.52 30.22 11.27
N ILE A 255 -19.28 30.46 10.85
CA ILE A 255 -18.52 29.51 10.00
C ILE A 255 -18.00 28.33 10.83
N GLN A 256 -17.90 28.49 12.15
CA GLN A 256 -17.33 27.49 13.04
C GLN A 256 -18.32 26.35 13.36
N GLU A 257 -19.63 26.60 13.30
CA GLU A 257 -20.68 25.68 13.74
C GLU A 257 -20.80 24.39 12.89
N HIS A 258 -20.31 24.41 11.63
CA HIS A 258 -20.27 23.22 10.76
C HIS A 258 -18.86 22.74 10.41
N TYR A 259 -17.83 23.39 10.94
CA TYR A 259 -16.46 23.06 10.56
C TYR A 259 -16.04 21.67 11.06
N SER A 260 -16.51 21.28 12.26
CA SER A 260 -16.27 19.92 12.77
C SER A 260 -16.92 18.86 11.90
N ASP A 261 -18.18 19.04 11.50
CA ASP A 261 -18.90 18.11 10.60
C ASP A 261 -18.20 17.94 9.25
N VAL A 262 -17.67 19.04 8.71
CA VAL A 262 -16.89 19.01 7.46
C VAL A 262 -15.60 18.21 7.66
N LEU A 263 -14.85 18.46 8.75
CA LEU A 263 -13.64 17.71 9.08
C LEU A 263 -13.94 16.22 9.28
N PHE A 264 -15.03 15.88 9.97
CA PHE A 264 -15.50 14.51 10.13
C PHE A 264 -15.82 13.87 8.77
N THR A 265 -16.56 14.58 7.91
CA THR A 265 -16.94 14.08 6.58
C THR A 265 -15.71 13.88 5.69
N ILE A 266 -14.71 14.78 5.75
CA ILE A 266 -13.42 14.60 5.07
C ILE A 266 -12.72 13.34 5.60
N GLY A 267 -12.74 13.12 6.91
CA GLY A 267 -12.22 11.92 7.55
C GLY A 267 -12.87 10.65 6.99
N TYR A 268 -14.20 10.63 6.91
CA TYR A 268 -14.99 9.54 6.35
C TYR A 268 -14.63 9.26 4.88
N LEU A 269 -14.55 10.29 4.05
CA LEU A 269 -14.17 10.17 2.64
C LEU A 269 -12.76 9.58 2.48
N TYR A 270 -11.81 9.95 3.34
CA TYR A 270 -10.49 9.33 3.32
C TYR A 270 -10.53 7.84 3.72
N GLU A 271 -11.40 7.41 4.63
CA GLU A 271 -11.56 5.97 4.93
C GLU A 271 -12.13 5.20 3.74
N GLU A 272 -13.14 5.74 3.05
CA GLU A 272 -13.70 5.14 1.82
C GLU A 272 -12.63 5.02 0.71
N LEU A 273 -11.75 6.02 0.61
CA LEU A 273 -10.59 5.99 -0.28
C LEU A 273 -9.40 5.18 0.28
N SER A 274 -9.59 4.44 1.38
CA SER A 274 -8.58 3.60 2.04
C SER A 274 -7.33 4.35 2.55
N GLN A 275 -7.40 5.67 2.73
CA GLN A 275 -6.35 6.53 3.27
C GLN A 275 -6.53 6.76 4.79
N TYR A 276 -6.51 5.67 5.55
CA TYR A 276 -6.80 5.61 6.99
C TYR A 276 -5.96 6.56 7.85
N SER A 277 -4.68 6.76 7.51
CA SER A 277 -3.83 7.71 8.28
C SER A 277 -4.24 9.17 8.13
N LYS A 278 -4.80 9.54 6.97
CA LYS A 278 -5.35 10.88 6.77
C LYS A 278 -6.70 10.99 7.46
N ALA A 279 -7.55 9.97 7.32
CA ALA A 279 -8.83 9.91 8.02
C ALA A 279 -8.68 10.15 9.54
N ALA A 280 -7.78 9.40 10.19
CA ALA A 280 -7.51 9.56 11.62
C ALA A 280 -7.14 11.00 11.99
N LYS A 281 -6.32 11.69 11.18
CA LYS A 281 -5.93 13.09 11.44
C LYS A 281 -7.12 14.05 11.34
N TYR A 282 -8.00 13.84 10.36
CA TYR A 282 -9.19 14.69 10.21
C TYR A 282 -10.21 14.46 11.32
N TYR A 283 -10.43 13.21 11.73
CA TYR A 283 -11.25 12.93 12.90
C TYR A 283 -10.66 13.51 14.19
N GLU A 284 -9.33 13.46 14.40
CA GLU A 284 -8.68 14.11 15.54
C GLU A 284 -8.87 15.63 15.53
N ARG A 285 -8.88 16.26 14.34
CA ARG A 285 -9.14 17.69 14.19
C ARG A 285 -10.60 18.04 14.46
N SER A 286 -11.55 17.23 13.97
CA SER A 286 -12.98 17.37 14.27
C SER A 286 -13.22 17.29 15.78
N LEU A 287 -12.74 16.23 16.44
CA LEU A 287 -12.87 16.08 17.89
C LEU A 287 -12.27 17.27 18.66
N LYS A 288 -11.09 17.75 18.25
CA LYS A 288 -10.45 18.92 18.86
C LYS A 288 -11.30 20.19 18.67
N GLN A 289 -11.93 20.34 17.51
CA GLN A 289 -12.81 21.46 17.21
C GLN A 289 -14.04 21.43 18.12
N ASP A 290 -14.71 20.29 18.26
CA ASP A 290 -15.88 20.13 19.14
C ASP A 290 -15.55 20.48 20.59
N ILE A 291 -14.45 19.92 21.11
CA ILE A 291 -13.98 20.20 22.48
C ILE A 291 -13.70 21.69 22.66
N SER A 292 -13.07 22.34 21.67
CA SER A 292 -12.73 23.77 21.77
C SER A 292 -13.93 24.70 21.75
N MET A 293 -15.05 24.26 21.16
CA MET A 293 -16.30 25.01 21.08
C MET A 293 -17.28 24.65 22.20
N ASN A 294 -16.87 23.81 23.17
CA ASN A 294 -17.75 23.22 24.19
C ASN A 294 -19.00 22.55 23.60
N LEU A 295 -18.88 21.99 22.39
CA LEU A 295 -19.93 21.15 21.81
C LEU A 295 -19.88 19.78 22.48
N ASN A 296 -21.01 19.08 22.47
CA ASN A 296 -21.06 17.71 22.95
C ASN A 296 -20.10 16.84 22.13
N GLU A 297 -19.23 16.09 22.79
CA GLU A 297 -18.37 15.11 22.13
C GLU A 297 -19.25 14.14 21.32
N ASP A 298 -18.95 13.97 20.03
CA ASP A 298 -19.69 13.03 19.18
C ASP A 298 -19.07 11.62 19.27
N MET A 299 -19.88 10.67 19.72
CA MET A 299 -19.52 9.26 19.80
C MET A 299 -19.10 8.70 18.43
N SER A 300 -19.70 9.17 17.34
CA SER A 300 -19.39 8.76 15.97
C SER A 300 -17.92 9.06 15.61
N VAL A 301 -17.42 10.23 16.01
CA VAL A 301 -16.02 10.64 15.82
C VAL A 301 -15.08 9.69 16.57
N LEU A 302 -15.40 9.36 17.83
CA LEU A 302 -14.61 8.44 18.64
C LEU A 302 -14.61 7.00 18.10
N ILE A 303 -15.76 6.52 17.61
CA ILE A 303 -15.90 5.20 16.96
C ILE A 303 -15.00 5.13 15.72
N ASN A 304 -15.05 6.15 14.87
CA ASN A 304 -14.28 6.19 13.64
C ASN A 304 -12.78 6.38 13.90
N LEU A 305 -12.38 7.13 14.93
CA LEU A 305 -11.00 7.17 15.42
C LEU A 305 -10.52 5.79 15.88
N GLY A 306 -11.32 5.12 16.71
CA GLY A 306 -11.07 3.75 17.16
C GLY A 306 -10.88 2.78 15.98
N HIS A 307 -11.73 2.90 14.97
CA HIS A 307 -11.69 2.11 13.74
C HIS A 307 -10.44 2.40 12.87
N SER A 308 -10.19 3.67 12.57
CA SER A 308 -9.04 4.12 11.77
C SER A 308 -7.71 3.70 12.41
N TYR A 309 -7.55 3.90 13.72
CA TYR A 309 -6.33 3.49 14.42
C TYR A 309 -6.15 1.97 14.49
N ARG A 310 -7.23 1.21 14.58
CA ARG A 310 -7.21 -0.26 14.44
C ARG A 310 -6.69 -0.68 13.06
N LEU A 311 -7.12 0.00 12.00
CA LEU A 311 -6.68 -0.25 10.62
C LEU A 311 -5.24 0.18 10.37
N ILE A 312 -4.78 1.30 10.93
CA ILE A 312 -3.36 1.69 10.93
C ILE A 312 -2.52 0.66 11.70
N GLY A 313 -3.10 0.10 12.76
CA GLY A 313 -2.47 -0.85 13.67
C GLY A 313 -1.81 -0.19 14.88
N ASP A 314 -2.14 1.07 15.17
CA ASP A 314 -1.90 1.68 16.47
C ASP A 314 -3.01 1.22 17.42
N TYR A 315 -2.87 -0.01 17.90
CA TYR A 315 -3.91 -0.65 18.72
C TYR A 315 -4.08 0.03 20.07
N LYS A 316 -3.04 0.71 20.57
CA LYS A 316 -3.10 1.48 21.81
C LYS A 316 -4.04 2.67 21.66
N LYS A 317 -3.81 3.54 20.67
CA LYS A 317 -4.73 4.66 20.41
C LYS A 317 -6.14 4.18 20.11
N SER A 318 -6.28 3.12 19.31
CA SER A 318 -7.58 2.52 19.01
C SER A 318 -8.33 2.11 20.28
N ARG A 319 -7.65 1.41 21.21
CA ARG A 319 -8.20 1.02 22.51
C ARG A 319 -8.61 2.25 23.32
N ASP A 320 -7.74 3.25 23.41
CA ASP A 320 -7.96 4.44 24.23
C ASP A 320 -9.20 5.23 23.74
N TYR A 321 -9.36 5.43 22.42
CA TYR A 321 -10.56 6.06 21.85
C TYR A 321 -11.83 5.20 22.03
N CYS A 322 -11.73 3.87 21.92
CA CYS A 322 -12.89 3.00 22.19
C CYS A 322 -13.34 3.08 23.66
N LEU A 323 -12.40 3.12 24.61
CA LEU A 323 -12.73 3.29 26.03
C LEU A 323 -13.37 4.66 26.30
N TRP A 324 -12.90 5.71 25.61
CA TRP A 324 -13.53 7.02 25.67
C TRP A 324 -14.96 6.99 25.14
N ALA A 325 -15.22 6.36 23.99
CA ALA A 325 -16.57 6.20 23.46
C ALA A 325 -17.50 5.47 24.44
N ILE A 326 -17.03 4.41 25.11
CA ILE A 326 -17.82 3.68 26.14
C ILE A 326 -18.11 4.58 27.34
N LYS A 327 -17.14 5.39 27.78
CA LYS A 327 -17.33 6.32 28.90
C LYS A 327 -18.42 7.34 28.57
N LEU A 328 -18.32 7.97 27.40
CA LEU A 328 -19.30 8.94 26.91
C LEU A 328 -20.70 8.32 26.77
N TYR A 329 -20.79 7.10 26.24
CA TYR A 329 -22.04 6.34 26.16
C TYR A 329 -22.71 6.18 27.53
N ASN A 330 -21.94 5.80 28.55
CA ASN A 330 -22.48 5.60 29.90
C ASN A 330 -22.92 6.93 30.53
N GLU A 331 -22.18 8.02 30.31
CA GLU A 331 -22.54 9.35 30.79
C GLU A 331 -23.85 9.85 30.15
N GLN A 332 -23.99 9.71 28.83
CA GLN A 332 -25.23 10.05 28.11
C GLN A 332 -26.41 9.18 28.55
N LYS A 333 -26.18 7.89 28.81
CA LYS A 333 -27.21 6.97 29.34
C LYS A 333 -27.73 7.43 30.70
N ILE A 334 -26.83 7.83 31.61
CA ILE A 334 -27.21 8.34 32.95
C ILE A 334 -27.99 9.66 32.83
N GLN A 335 -27.55 10.57 31.96
CA GLN A 335 -28.19 11.88 31.80
C GLN A 335 -29.59 11.77 31.17
N ASN A 336 -29.78 10.88 30.20
CA ASN A 336 -31.02 10.80 29.43
C ASN A 336 -32.09 9.87 30.04
N ASN A 337 -31.82 9.23 31.19
CA ASN A 337 -32.69 8.20 31.79
C ASN A 337 -33.19 7.15 30.77
N GLN A 338 -32.36 6.82 29.79
CA GLN A 338 -32.76 5.93 28.69
C GLN A 338 -32.64 4.46 29.09
N ASP A 339 -33.70 3.70 28.82
CA ASP A 339 -33.68 2.23 28.84
C ASP A 339 -32.72 1.69 27.76
N GLU A 340 -32.24 0.45 27.96
CA GLU A 340 -31.23 -0.23 27.12
C GLU A 340 -31.63 -0.43 25.64
N GLU A 341 -32.81 0.01 25.21
CA GLU A 341 -33.51 -0.51 24.03
C GLU A 341 -33.31 0.26 22.71
N ASN A 342 -32.61 1.41 22.68
CA ASN A 342 -32.36 2.06 21.38
C ASN A 342 -31.38 1.24 20.54
N LYS A 343 -31.88 0.66 19.44
CA LYS A 343 -31.11 -0.18 18.50
C LYS A 343 -29.92 0.54 17.87
N GLU A 344 -30.01 1.84 17.59
CA GLU A 344 -28.91 2.61 16.99
C GLU A 344 -27.74 2.76 17.96
N ASN A 345 -28.03 3.17 19.20
CA ASN A 345 -27.07 3.25 20.29
C ASN A 345 -26.39 1.89 20.55
N GLN A 346 -27.11 0.79 20.36
CA GLN A 346 -26.60 -0.56 20.54
C GLN A 346 -25.73 -1.03 19.34
N GLU A 347 -26.02 -0.58 18.11
CA GLU A 347 -25.16 -0.83 16.93
C GLU A 347 -23.80 -0.14 17.08
N ASP A 348 -23.81 1.12 17.51
CA ASP A 348 -22.58 1.87 17.74
C ASP A 348 -21.76 1.27 18.88
N LEU A 349 -22.41 0.85 19.96
CA LEU A 349 -21.75 0.11 21.03
C LEU A 349 -21.16 -1.23 20.54
N TRP A 350 -21.82 -1.95 19.63
CA TRP A 350 -21.25 -3.12 18.98
C TRP A 350 -19.96 -2.78 18.21
N LYS A 351 -19.96 -1.70 17.40
CA LYS A 351 -18.76 -1.25 16.66
C LYS A 351 -17.62 -0.91 17.61
N VAL A 352 -17.91 -0.20 18.71
CA VAL A 352 -16.92 0.15 19.75
C VAL A 352 -16.33 -1.11 20.36
N TYR A 353 -17.16 -2.03 20.86
CA TYR A 353 -16.68 -3.26 21.49
C TYR A 353 -15.95 -4.18 20.51
N HIS A 354 -16.36 -4.22 19.23
CA HIS A 354 -15.66 -4.96 18.20
C HIS A 354 -14.25 -4.39 17.96
N ASN A 355 -14.15 -3.07 17.81
CA ASN A 355 -12.86 -2.40 17.64
C ASN A 355 -11.96 -2.56 18.86
N LEU A 356 -12.51 -2.40 20.07
CA LEU A 356 -11.81 -2.58 21.34
C LEU A 356 -11.28 -4.02 21.49
N THR A 357 -12.15 -5.02 21.31
CA THR A 357 -11.81 -6.44 21.40
C THR A 357 -10.70 -6.78 20.41
N TYR A 358 -10.82 -6.33 19.15
CA TYR A 358 -9.81 -6.57 18.13
C TYR A 358 -8.46 -5.92 18.50
N SER A 359 -8.49 -4.68 18.99
CA SER A 359 -7.29 -3.94 19.36
C SER A 359 -6.58 -4.55 20.56
N GLN A 360 -7.31 -4.92 21.62
CA GLN A 360 -6.77 -5.66 22.78
C GLN A 360 -6.12 -6.98 22.34
N TYR A 361 -6.85 -7.78 21.55
CA TYR A 361 -6.34 -9.03 20.97
C TYR A 361 -5.02 -8.81 20.18
N LYS A 362 -4.98 -7.80 19.32
CA LYS A 362 -3.80 -7.52 18.49
C LYS A 362 -2.64 -6.91 19.27
N TYR A 363 -2.93 -6.17 20.32
CA TYR A 363 -1.94 -5.63 21.23
C TYR A 363 -1.28 -6.74 22.05
N GLY A 364 -2.07 -7.75 22.45
CA GLY A 364 -1.62 -8.90 23.22
C GLY A 364 -2.36 -9.09 24.54
N ASP A 365 -3.31 -8.20 24.86
CA ASP A 365 -4.14 -8.19 26.06
C ASP A 365 -5.26 -9.23 25.92
N LEU A 366 -4.90 -10.52 25.90
CA LEU A 366 -5.83 -11.61 25.54
C LEU A 366 -6.94 -11.83 26.59
N ASP A 367 -6.67 -11.56 27.87
CA ASP A 367 -7.68 -11.70 28.93
C ASP A 367 -8.73 -10.58 28.85
N ASP A 368 -8.28 -9.33 28.71
CA ASP A 368 -9.17 -8.18 28.46
C ASP A 368 -9.97 -8.37 27.16
N ALA A 369 -9.33 -8.90 26.10
CA ALA A 369 -10.02 -9.22 24.86
C ALA A 369 -11.12 -10.26 25.05
N ARG A 370 -10.93 -11.27 25.92
CA ARG A 370 -11.97 -12.25 26.24
C ARG A 370 -13.12 -11.65 27.04
N GLU A 371 -12.84 -10.77 27.99
CA GLU A 371 -13.88 -10.08 28.75
C GLU A 371 -14.71 -9.17 27.86
N THR A 372 -14.04 -8.33 27.07
CA THR A 372 -14.69 -7.42 26.11
C THR A 372 -15.47 -8.19 25.05
N PHE A 373 -14.95 -9.33 24.60
CA PHE A 373 -15.64 -10.22 23.66
C PHE A 373 -16.98 -10.74 24.21
N LYS A 374 -17.10 -11.02 25.52
CA LYS A 374 -18.39 -11.45 26.12
C LYS A 374 -19.44 -10.36 25.93
N LYS A 375 -19.10 -9.11 26.27
CA LYS A 375 -19.99 -7.94 26.07
C LYS A 375 -20.36 -7.77 24.60
N LEU A 376 -19.38 -7.87 23.69
CA LEU A 376 -19.61 -7.83 22.24
C LEU A 376 -20.58 -8.93 21.78
N SER A 377 -20.40 -10.15 22.26
CA SER A 377 -21.22 -11.30 21.90
C SER A 377 -22.65 -11.15 22.42
N ASP A 378 -22.84 -10.61 23.63
CA ASP A 378 -24.16 -10.37 24.21
C ASP A 378 -24.93 -9.34 23.39
N ILE A 379 -24.29 -8.22 23.06
CA ILE A 379 -24.85 -7.16 22.19
C ILE A 379 -25.20 -7.74 20.82
N SER A 380 -24.30 -8.51 20.22
CA SER A 380 -24.53 -9.10 18.90
C SER A 380 -25.68 -10.10 18.89
N ASN A 381 -25.84 -10.89 19.95
CA ASN A 381 -26.97 -11.80 20.12
C ASN A 381 -28.29 -11.05 20.30
N LYS A 382 -28.29 -9.93 21.02
CA LYS A 382 -29.48 -9.10 21.27
C LYS A 382 -29.99 -8.40 20.00
N ILE A 383 -29.12 -7.77 19.21
CA ILE A 383 -29.54 -6.87 18.11
C ILE A 383 -29.60 -7.60 16.77
N HIS A 384 -28.56 -8.37 16.43
CA HIS A 384 -28.35 -8.77 15.05
C HIS A 384 -28.93 -10.14 14.70
N GLY A 385 -29.42 -10.89 15.69
CA GLY A 385 -29.89 -12.27 15.51
C GLY A 385 -28.80 -13.21 14.98
N SER A 386 -29.05 -14.53 14.98
CA SER A 386 -28.02 -15.52 14.65
C SER A 386 -27.59 -15.58 13.18
N ASN A 387 -28.12 -14.69 12.31
CA ASN A 387 -27.99 -14.77 10.86
C ASN A 387 -27.33 -13.53 10.22
N SER A 388 -27.14 -12.44 10.95
CA SER A 388 -26.52 -11.20 10.46
C SER A 388 -25.02 -11.31 10.19
N ASN A 389 -24.49 -10.42 9.34
CA ASN A 389 -23.05 -10.33 9.11
C ASN A 389 -22.28 -10.01 10.40
N GLN A 390 -22.77 -9.08 11.22
CA GLN A 390 -22.18 -8.67 12.50
C GLN A 390 -22.04 -9.83 13.49
N TYR A 391 -23.07 -10.69 13.61
CA TYR A 391 -23.00 -11.89 14.44
C TYR A 391 -21.86 -12.80 13.98
N TRP A 392 -21.74 -13.02 12.69
CA TRP A 392 -20.70 -13.87 12.15
C TRP A 392 -19.30 -13.25 12.24
N GLU A 393 -19.15 -11.95 12.06
CA GLU A 393 -17.90 -11.23 12.26
C GLU A 393 -17.43 -11.39 13.71
N THR A 394 -18.35 -11.29 14.66
CA THR A 394 -18.12 -11.59 16.08
C THR A 394 -17.60 -13.02 16.27
N GLN A 395 -18.21 -14.02 15.63
CA GLN A 395 -17.73 -15.42 15.70
C GLN A 395 -16.35 -15.64 15.06
N ILE A 396 -16.04 -14.91 13.99
CA ILE A 396 -14.72 -14.96 13.35
C ILE A 396 -13.67 -14.34 14.28
N LEU A 397 -13.98 -13.21 14.93
CA LEU A 397 -13.10 -12.58 15.91
C LEU A 397 -12.80 -13.52 17.09
N ASN A 398 -13.81 -14.21 17.62
CA ASN A 398 -13.60 -15.25 18.63
C ASN A 398 -12.59 -16.31 18.18
N SER A 399 -12.76 -16.82 16.95
CA SER A 399 -11.83 -17.81 16.38
C SER A 399 -10.40 -17.26 16.27
N GLN A 400 -10.23 -15.96 16.00
CA GLN A 400 -8.92 -15.30 15.96
C GLN A 400 -8.28 -15.19 17.34
N ILE A 401 -9.07 -14.86 18.36
CA ILE A 401 -8.60 -14.79 19.75
C ILE A 401 -8.15 -16.17 20.19
N LEU A 402 -8.99 -17.20 20.06
CA LEU A 402 -8.67 -18.59 20.41
C LEU A 402 -7.38 -19.09 19.74
N GLN A 403 -7.18 -18.77 18.46
CA GLN A 403 -5.94 -19.13 17.77
C GLN A 403 -4.69 -18.54 18.46
N GLU A 404 -4.77 -17.30 18.92
CA GLU A 404 -3.60 -16.59 19.47
C GLU A 404 -3.38 -16.88 20.95
N MET A 405 -4.38 -17.46 21.60
CA MET A 405 -4.28 -18.14 22.89
C MET A 405 -3.60 -19.51 22.81
N GLY A 406 -3.33 -20.03 21.61
CA GLY A 406 -2.80 -21.38 21.41
C GLY A 406 -3.89 -22.46 21.30
N GLU A 407 -5.16 -22.10 21.40
CA GLU A 407 -6.31 -23.01 21.27
C GLU A 407 -6.72 -23.20 19.79
N GLY A 408 -5.74 -23.56 18.96
CA GLY A 408 -5.92 -23.63 17.51
C GLY A 408 -7.01 -24.60 17.04
N GLN A 409 -7.16 -25.74 17.71
CA GLN A 409 -8.16 -26.75 17.31
C GLN A 409 -9.59 -26.25 17.53
N GLU A 410 -9.85 -25.58 18.66
CA GLU A 410 -11.17 -25.01 18.95
C GLU A 410 -11.50 -23.84 18.01
N ALA A 411 -10.50 -22.99 17.70
CA ALA A 411 -10.64 -21.95 16.68
C ALA A 411 -11.09 -22.52 15.32
N LEU A 412 -10.52 -23.66 14.91
CA LEU A 412 -10.89 -24.32 13.65
C LEU A 412 -12.27 -24.94 13.70
N LYS A 413 -12.66 -25.54 14.83
CA LYS A 413 -14.00 -26.08 15.03
C LYS A 413 -15.05 -24.98 14.97
N GLN A 414 -14.78 -23.83 15.61
CA GLN A 414 -15.67 -22.68 15.61
C GLN A 414 -15.85 -22.10 14.20
N ILE A 415 -14.77 -21.85 13.47
CA ILE A 415 -14.91 -21.29 12.12
C ILE A 415 -15.54 -22.29 11.13
N LYS A 416 -15.32 -23.60 11.28
CA LYS A 416 -16.04 -24.64 10.50
C LYS A 416 -17.54 -24.57 10.77
N LYS A 417 -17.95 -24.43 12.04
CA LYS A 417 -19.35 -24.26 12.44
C LYS A 417 -19.95 -23.00 11.80
N THR A 418 -19.22 -21.89 11.80
CA THR A 418 -19.61 -20.63 11.16
C THR A 418 -19.83 -20.80 9.65
N ILE A 419 -18.89 -21.44 8.93
CA ILE A 419 -19.05 -21.71 7.48
C ILE A 419 -20.29 -22.56 7.22
N LYS A 420 -20.50 -23.63 8.01
CA LYS A 420 -21.65 -24.53 7.86
C LYS A 420 -22.98 -23.79 8.05
N LYS A 421 -23.07 -22.90 9.05
CA LYS A 421 -24.28 -22.11 9.28
C LYS A 421 -24.50 -21.05 8.18
N ARG A 422 -23.45 -20.29 7.81
CA ARG A 422 -23.52 -19.31 6.71
C ARG A 422 -24.01 -19.95 5.39
N LYS A 423 -23.50 -21.12 5.03
CA LYS A 423 -23.93 -21.88 3.83
C LYS A 423 -25.41 -22.31 3.84
N LYS A 424 -26.09 -22.34 5.00
CA LYS A 424 -27.52 -22.68 5.09
C LYS A 424 -28.43 -21.48 4.85
N ILE A 425 -27.94 -20.27 5.11
CA ILE A 425 -28.74 -19.04 5.14
C ILE A 425 -28.46 -18.20 3.91
N LEU A 426 -27.19 -18.10 3.53
CA LEU A 426 -26.73 -17.29 2.42
C LEU A 426 -26.68 -18.11 1.15
N GLU A 427 -26.94 -17.44 0.02
CA GLU A 427 -26.73 -18.01 -1.30
C GLU A 427 -25.29 -18.51 -1.46
N LYS A 428 -25.12 -19.57 -2.26
CA LYS A 428 -23.78 -20.08 -2.56
C LYS A 428 -22.97 -18.96 -3.21
N GLY A 429 -21.66 -18.91 -2.95
CA GLY A 429 -20.80 -17.85 -3.50
C GLY A 429 -20.97 -16.45 -2.90
N HIS A 430 -21.81 -16.26 -1.87
CA HIS A 430 -21.92 -14.98 -1.16
C HIS A 430 -20.56 -14.50 -0.59
N ASN A 431 -20.33 -13.17 -0.61
CA ASN A 431 -19.07 -12.53 -0.18
C ASN A 431 -18.61 -13.01 1.20
N ASP A 432 -19.56 -13.08 2.12
CA ASP A 432 -19.32 -13.48 3.50
C ASP A 432 -18.87 -14.94 3.62
N ILE A 433 -19.39 -15.83 2.77
CA ILE A 433 -18.95 -17.22 2.74
C ILE A 433 -17.49 -17.28 2.30
N ILE A 434 -17.14 -16.58 1.21
CA ILE A 434 -15.77 -16.52 0.68
C ILE A 434 -14.83 -15.91 1.73
N TYR A 435 -15.23 -14.81 2.36
CA TYR A 435 -14.45 -14.21 3.45
C TYR A 435 -14.17 -15.22 4.57
N THR A 436 -15.20 -15.94 5.05
CA THR A 436 -15.06 -16.95 6.10
C THR A 436 -14.15 -18.10 5.67
N GLN A 437 -14.32 -18.59 4.44
CA GLN A 437 -13.51 -19.66 3.87
C GLN A 437 -12.05 -19.24 3.79
N ARG A 438 -11.75 -18.02 3.34
CA ARG A 438 -10.39 -17.47 3.32
C ARG A 438 -9.80 -17.40 4.72
N LYS A 439 -10.58 -16.95 5.71
CA LYS A 439 -10.15 -16.95 7.12
C LYS A 439 -9.82 -18.36 7.58
N TYR A 440 -10.68 -19.33 7.29
CA TYR A 440 -10.43 -20.74 7.63
C TYR A 440 -9.14 -21.28 7.00
N ILE A 441 -8.87 -20.98 5.72
CA ILE A 441 -7.59 -21.34 5.10
C ILE A 441 -6.40 -20.67 5.82
N GLN A 442 -6.52 -19.41 6.20
CA GLN A 442 -5.48 -18.70 6.98
C GLN A 442 -5.26 -19.31 8.37
N PHE A 443 -6.31 -19.83 9.01
CA PHE A 443 -6.18 -20.56 10.27
C PHE A 443 -5.41 -21.89 10.08
N LEU A 444 -5.76 -22.64 9.04
CA LEU A 444 -5.10 -23.91 8.72
C LEU A 444 -3.60 -23.73 8.43
N THR A 445 -3.21 -22.69 7.67
CA THR A 445 -1.79 -22.48 7.31
C THR A 445 -0.93 -21.95 8.44
N LYS A 446 -1.52 -21.38 9.49
CA LYS A 446 -0.80 -20.85 10.66
C LYS A 446 -0.47 -21.92 11.71
N GLN A 447 -1.18 -23.05 11.74
CA GLN A 447 -0.92 -24.10 12.71
C GLN A 447 0.23 -24.99 12.22
N ALA A 448 1.35 -24.98 12.93
CA ALA A 448 2.50 -25.83 12.61
C ALA A 448 2.14 -27.33 12.60
N GLU A 449 1.11 -27.72 13.37
CA GLU A 449 0.61 -29.10 13.48
C GLU A 449 -0.36 -29.49 12.35
N ILE A 450 -0.94 -28.52 11.62
CA ILE A 450 -1.94 -28.80 10.58
C ILE A 450 -1.30 -28.69 9.21
N GLN A 451 -1.24 -29.85 8.56
CA GLN A 451 -0.54 -30.04 7.31
C GLN A 451 -1.02 -29.04 6.24
N PRO A 452 -0.11 -28.24 5.67
CA PRO A 452 -0.39 -27.39 4.51
C PRO A 452 -1.09 -28.14 3.36
N ASN A 453 -0.92 -29.46 3.28
CA ASN A 453 -1.63 -30.35 2.33
C ASN A 453 -3.15 -30.38 2.54
N PHE A 454 -3.63 -30.32 3.78
CA PHE A 454 -5.06 -30.26 4.08
C PHE A 454 -5.65 -28.88 3.72
N ALA A 455 -4.91 -27.80 3.94
CA ALA A 455 -5.29 -26.47 3.49
C ALA A 455 -5.40 -26.41 1.96
N GLU A 456 -4.47 -27.06 1.25
CA GLU A 456 -4.52 -27.21 -0.21
C GLU A 456 -5.77 -27.94 -0.68
N LYS A 457 -6.10 -29.08 -0.06
CA LYS A 457 -7.33 -29.81 -0.41
C LYS A 457 -8.56 -28.92 -0.20
N LYS A 458 -8.63 -28.21 0.92
CA LYS A 458 -9.79 -27.36 1.24
C LYS A 458 -9.92 -26.15 0.33
N ILE A 459 -8.83 -25.48 -0.04
CA ILE A 459 -8.92 -24.35 -0.98
C ILE A 459 -9.34 -24.84 -2.38
N LYS A 460 -8.89 -26.03 -2.80
CA LYS A 460 -9.35 -26.67 -4.05
C LYS A 460 -10.85 -26.97 -4.00
N ASP A 461 -11.35 -27.56 -2.90
CA ASP A 461 -12.78 -27.80 -2.69
C ASP A 461 -13.59 -26.49 -2.80
N PHE A 462 -13.12 -25.40 -2.16
CA PHE A 462 -13.83 -24.12 -2.19
C PHE A 462 -13.81 -23.44 -3.56
N ILE A 463 -12.71 -23.57 -4.31
CA ILE A 463 -12.65 -23.08 -5.69
C ILE A 463 -13.63 -23.85 -6.57
N LEU A 464 -13.71 -25.18 -6.41
CA LEU A 464 -14.64 -26.01 -7.17
C LEU A 464 -16.10 -25.68 -6.82
N ASP A 465 -16.42 -25.53 -5.52
CA ASP A 465 -17.75 -25.07 -5.05
C ASP A 465 -18.13 -23.74 -5.70
N TYR A 466 -17.19 -22.80 -5.85
CA TYR A 466 -17.42 -21.50 -6.46
C TYR A 466 -17.63 -21.60 -7.98
N VAL A 467 -16.78 -22.34 -8.68
CA VAL A 467 -16.86 -22.52 -10.14
C VAL A 467 -18.16 -23.21 -10.54
N ASN A 468 -18.56 -24.26 -9.83
CA ASN A 468 -19.81 -24.98 -10.11
C ASN A 468 -21.06 -24.14 -9.88
N TYR A 469 -20.95 -23.02 -9.16
CA TYR A 469 -22.07 -22.12 -8.88
C TYR A 469 -22.21 -20.99 -9.91
N GLN A 470 -21.12 -20.53 -10.52
CA GLN A 470 -21.15 -19.32 -11.35
C GLN A 470 -21.34 -19.64 -12.83
N ASN A 471 -22.47 -19.20 -13.37
CA ASN A 471 -22.74 -19.12 -14.81
C ASN A 471 -22.41 -17.74 -15.43
N ASP A 472 -22.07 -16.73 -14.63
CA ASP A 472 -21.99 -15.33 -15.08
C ASP A 472 -20.65 -14.64 -14.72
N GLN A 473 -20.07 -13.89 -15.66
CA GLN A 473 -18.71 -13.31 -15.57
C GLN A 473 -18.58 -12.13 -14.59
N LYS A 474 -19.69 -11.62 -14.02
CA LYS A 474 -19.74 -10.36 -13.27
C LYS A 474 -18.92 -10.34 -11.97
N GLU A 475 -18.59 -11.51 -11.40
CA GLU A 475 -17.92 -11.59 -10.08
C GLU A 475 -16.55 -12.29 -10.11
N LYS A 476 -15.88 -12.27 -11.27
CA LYS A 476 -14.57 -12.93 -11.49
C LYS A 476 -13.53 -12.66 -10.41
N TRP A 477 -13.51 -11.46 -9.81
CA TRP A 477 -12.55 -11.08 -8.77
C TRP A 477 -12.61 -11.94 -7.50
N LYS A 478 -13.77 -12.52 -7.17
CA LYS A 478 -13.93 -13.43 -6.02
C LYS A 478 -13.17 -14.74 -6.25
N TYR A 479 -13.27 -15.29 -7.46
CA TYR A 479 -12.49 -16.43 -7.90
C TYR A 479 -10.99 -16.12 -7.86
N LEU A 480 -10.58 -14.97 -8.40
CA LEU A 480 -9.18 -14.52 -8.36
C LEU A 480 -8.66 -14.40 -6.92
N LEU A 481 -9.50 -13.97 -5.97
CA LEU A 481 -9.16 -13.88 -4.56
C LEU A 481 -8.94 -15.26 -3.90
N LEU A 482 -9.73 -16.28 -4.28
CA LEU A 482 -9.50 -17.66 -3.85
C LEU A 482 -8.21 -18.23 -4.46
N GLN A 483 -7.91 -17.92 -5.72
CA GLN A 483 -6.64 -18.28 -6.35
C GLN A 483 -5.44 -17.62 -5.65
N TYR A 484 -5.59 -16.36 -5.23
CA TYR A 484 -4.59 -15.68 -4.40
C TYR A 484 -4.35 -16.39 -3.05
N GLU A 485 -5.39 -16.86 -2.35
CA GLU A 485 -5.14 -17.65 -1.13
C GLU A 485 -4.49 -19.01 -1.43
N LYS A 486 -4.83 -19.65 -2.56
CA LYS A 486 -4.18 -20.88 -3.01
C LYS A 486 -2.69 -20.69 -3.29
N SER A 487 -2.28 -19.57 -3.92
CA SER A 487 -0.86 -19.28 -4.15
C SER A 487 -0.08 -19.14 -2.83
N LYS A 488 -0.70 -18.55 -1.80
CA LYS A 488 -0.13 -18.48 -0.44
C LYS A 488 0.00 -19.86 0.22
N VAL A 489 -0.97 -20.75 0.04
CA VAL A 489 -0.88 -22.13 0.53
C VAL A 489 0.33 -22.83 -0.11
N PHE A 490 0.50 -22.73 -1.43
CA PHE A 490 1.65 -23.30 -2.13
C PHE A 490 2.98 -22.69 -1.69
N LEU A 491 3.02 -21.37 -1.48
CA LEU A 491 4.18 -20.70 -0.90
C LEU A 491 4.54 -21.29 0.48
N SER A 492 3.55 -21.52 1.34
CA SER A 492 3.78 -22.12 2.67
C SER A 492 4.24 -23.58 2.64
N GLN A 493 3.95 -24.30 1.56
CA GLN A 493 4.40 -25.68 1.32
C GLN A 493 5.82 -25.76 0.73
N GLY A 494 6.42 -24.63 0.35
CA GLY A 494 7.67 -24.65 -0.43
C GLY A 494 7.47 -24.96 -1.91
N LYS A 495 6.23 -25.06 -2.41
CA LYS A 495 5.88 -25.28 -3.82
C LYS A 495 5.96 -23.97 -4.61
N TYR A 496 7.18 -23.43 -4.72
CA TYR A 496 7.41 -22.08 -5.22
C TYR A 496 7.05 -21.92 -6.70
N LYS A 497 7.30 -22.93 -7.53
CA LYS A 497 7.00 -22.88 -8.98
C LYS A 497 5.50 -22.85 -9.24
N GLU A 498 4.75 -23.66 -8.51
CA GLU A 498 3.30 -23.72 -8.60
C GLU A 498 2.67 -22.43 -8.06
N ALA A 499 3.21 -21.87 -6.98
CA ALA A 499 2.80 -20.57 -6.46
C ALA A 499 3.04 -19.46 -7.49
N LEU A 500 4.18 -19.48 -8.20
CA LEU A 500 4.52 -18.53 -9.25
C LEU A 500 3.56 -18.61 -10.44
N GLY A 501 3.21 -19.81 -10.91
CA GLY A 501 2.25 -19.98 -12.00
C GLY A 501 0.88 -19.39 -11.68
N ILE A 502 0.38 -19.60 -10.45
CA ILE A 502 -0.90 -19.01 -10.01
C ILE A 502 -0.77 -17.48 -9.87
N ALA A 503 0.36 -17.01 -9.34
CA ALA A 503 0.61 -15.58 -9.16
C ALA A 503 0.63 -14.82 -10.49
N GLU A 504 1.40 -15.30 -11.47
CA GLU A 504 1.51 -14.69 -12.81
C GLU A 504 0.17 -14.71 -13.55
N GLN A 505 -0.64 -15.75 -13.35
CA GLN A 505 -1.94 -15.88 -14.03
C GLN A 505 -3.06 -15.07 -13.37
N TYR A 506 -3.21 -15.14 -12.04
CA TYR A 506 -4.43 -14.66 -11.37
C TYR A 506 -4.19 -13.47 -10.45
N CYS A 507 -3.02 -13.36 -9.81
CA CYS A 507 -2.78 -12.27 -8.87
C CYS A 507 -2.52 -10.94 -9.59
N ILE A 508 -1.93 -10.98 -10.78
CA ILE A 508 -1.74 -9.79 -11.62
C ILE A 508 -3.10 -9.27 -12.11
N GLU A 509 -3.96 -10.16 -12.62
CA GLU A 509 -5.32 -9.80 -13.03
C GLU A 509 -6.14 -9.23 -11.86
N LEU A 510 -5.99 -9.79 -10.65
CA LEU A 510 -6.68 -9.30 -9.46
C LEU A 510 -6.30 -7.85 -9.11
N LEU A 511 -5.10 -7.40 -9.46
CA LEU A 511 -4.65 -6.02 -9.22
C LEU A 511 -5.33 -4.99 -10.13
N GLU A 512 -5.92 -5.42 -11.25
CA GLU A 512 -6.68 -4.53 -12.14
C GLU A 512 -8.08 -4.23 -11.59
N ASN A 513 -8.52 -4.98 -10.57
CA ASN A 513 -9.85 -4.83 -10.00
C ASN A 513 -9.90 -3.79 -8.87
N LYS A 514 -10.76 -2.78 -9.04
CA LYS A 514 -10.97 -1.69 -8.07
C LYS A 514 -11.56 -2.17 -6.73
N GLN A 515 -12.36 -3.24 -6.70
CA GLN A 515 -13.01 -3.75 -5.48
C GLN A 515 -12.01 -4.28 -4.43
N VAL A 516 -10.78 -4.58 -4.84
CA VAL A 516 -9.73 -5.09 -3.95
C VAL A 516 -8.56 -4.13 -3.79
N GLN A 517 -8.73 -2.85 -4.15
CA GLN A 517 -7.69 -1.82 -4.09
C GLN A 517 -7.10 -1.66 -2.68
N CYS A 518 -7.94 -1.72 -1.64
CA CYS A 518 -7.51 -1.72 -0.24
C CYS A 518 -6.63 -2.93 0.14
N MET A 519 -6.62 -4.00 -0.66
CA MET A 519 -5.80 -5.20 -0.47
C MET A 519 -4.60 -5.29 -1.42
N HIS A 520 -4.46 -4.41 -2.41
CA HIS A 520 -3.39 -4.47 -3.41
C HIS A 520 -1.99 -4.57 -2.79
N PHE A 521 -1.73 -3.87 -1.68
CA PHE A 521 -0.45 -3.96 -0.98
C PHE A 521 -0.14 -5.39 -0.50
N ARG A 522 -1.15 -6.16 -0.05
CA ARG A 522 -0.97 -7.57 0.38
C ARG A 522 -0.71 -8.49 -0.79
N ILE A 523 -1.30 -8.18 -1.95
CA ILE A 523 -1.09 -8.94 -3.18
C ILE A 523 0.34 -8.70 -3.66
N PHE A 524 0.78 -7.45 -3.76
CA PHE A 524 2.16 -7.11 -4.11
C PHE A 524 3.19 -7.69 -3.11
N GLN A 525 2.93 -7.64 -1.82
CA GLN A 525 3.79 -8.28 -0.82
C GLN A 525 3.92 -9.80 -1.06
N CYS A 526 2.81 -10.47 -1.39
CA CYS A 526 2.81 -11.89 -1.70
C CYS A 526 3.56 -12.20 -3.00
N LEU A 527 3.37 -11.39 -4.05
CA LEU A 527 4.13 -11.50 -5.29
C LEU A 527 5.63 -11.35 -5.00
N GLY A 528 6.04 -10.32 -4.25
CA GLY A 528 7.44 -10.11 -3.86
C GLY A 528 8.07 -11.36 -3.24
N LEU A 529 7.37 -11.99 -2.29
CA LEU A 529 7.79 -13.24 -1.66
C LEU A 529 7.88 -14.42 -2.65
N ILE A 530 6.88 -14.60 -3.50
CA ILE A 530 6.84 -15.69 -4.48
C ILE A 530 8.00 -15.54 -5.48
N TYR A 531 8.21 -14.34 -6.05
CA TYR A 531 9.30 -14.06 -6.95
C TYR A 531 10.67 -14.26 -6.28
N GLN A 532 10.83 -13.79 -5.03
CA GLN A 532 12.06 -13.98 -4.24
C GLN A 532 12.39 -15.46 -4.05
N LYS A 533 11.41 -16.29 -3.62
CA LYS A 533 11.62 -17.73 -3.41
C LYS A 533 11.86 -18.51 -4.70
N ASN A 534 11.48 -17.96 -5.85
CA ASN A 534 11.83 -18.48 -7.18
C ASN A 534 13.15 -17.92 -7.75
N GLY A 535 13.89 -17.09 -7.00
CA GLY A 535 15.16 -16.50 -7.44
C GLY A 535 15.02 -15.36 -8.45
N LYS A 536 13.79 -14.90 -8.73
CA LYS A 536 13.47 -13.77 -9.62
C LYS A 536 13.56 -12.46 -8.82
N TYR A 537 14.78 -12.04 -8.47
CA TYR A 537 15.01 -10.97 -7.50
C TYR A 537 14.65 -9.56 -7.98
N ILE A 538 14.64 -9.31 -9.30
CA ILE A 538 14.34 -7.96 -9.84
C ILE A 538 12.85 -7.67 -9.69
N GLU A 539 12.03 -8.62 -10.13
CA GLU A 539 10.57 -8.60 -10.03
C GLU A 539 10.12 -8.59 -8.55
N ALA A 540 10.78 -9.39 -7.70
CA ALA A 540 10.52 -9.38 -6.27
C ALA A 540 10.72 -8.00 -5.65
N GLN A 541 11.81 -7.32 -5.99
CA GLN A 541 12.14 -6.00 -5.49
C GLN A 541 11.09 -4.96 -5.92
N GLU A 542 10.68 -4.97 -7.18
CA GLU A 542 9.64 -4.08 -7.70
C GLU A 542 8.33 -4.23 -6.92
N HIS A 543 7.89 -5.47 -6.70
CA HIS A 543 6.66 -5.74 -5.96
C HIS A 543 6.74 -5.33 -4.49
N PHE A 544 7.88 -5.53 -3.81
CA PHE A 544 8.06 -5.03 -2.44
C PHE A 544 8.00 -3.50 -2.37
N PHE A 545 8.59 -2.78 -3.32
CA PHE A 545 8.50 -1.31 -3.37
C PHE A 545 7.09 -0.82 -3.63
N ARG A 546 6.34 -1.45 -4.53
CA ARG A 546 4.93 -1.12 -4.77
C ARG A 546 4.07 -1.36 -3.52
N ALA A 547 4.27 -2.49 -2.85
CA ALA A 547 3.59 -2.77 -1.58
C ALA A 547 3.93 -1.71 -0.52
N ASN A 548 5.20 -1.32 -0.41
CA ASN A 548 5.64 -0.30 0.54
C ASN A 548 5.01 1.07 0.25
N SER A 549 4.99 1.50 -1.01
CA SER A 549 4.37 2.77 -1.43
C SER A 549 2.89 2.82 -1.05
N LEU A 550 2.13 1.77 -1.39
CA LEU A 550 0.71 1.68 -1.06
C LEU A 550 0.47 1.63 0.45
N ILE A 551 1.34 0.96 1.21
CA ILE A 551 1.22 0.94 2.67
C ILE A 551 1.41 2.33 3.26
N ILE A 552 2.40 3.09 2.80
CA ILE A 552 2.64 4.47 3.28
C ILE A 552 1.46 5.37 2.90
N GLU A 553 0.93 5.22 1.69
CA GLU A 553 -0.23 5.99 1.23
C GLU A 553 -1.49 5.70 2.06
N GLN A 554 -1.80 4.42 2.28
CA GLN A 554 -3.03 3.99 2.98
C GLN A 554 -2.92 4.15 4.49
N PHE A 555 -1.83 3.69 5.09
CA PHE A 555 -1.69 3.57 6.56
C PHE A 555 -0.71 4.58 7.16
N GLY A 556 0.01 5.36 6.35
CA GLY A 556 1.05 6.26 6.82
C GLY A 556 2.38 5.55 7.14
N GLU A 557 3.43 6.35 7.32
CA GLU A 557 4.78 5.86 7.63
C GLU A 557 4.87 5.18 9.01
N ASN A 558 4.00 5.55 9.96
CA ASN A 558 4.00 5.00 11.30
C ASN A 558 2.86 3.99 11.45
N SER A 559 2.96 2.85 10.79
CA SER A 559 1.92 1.81 10.82
C SER A 559 2.48 0.41 11.03
N TYR A 560 1.67 -0.46 11.62
CA TYR A 560 2.01 -1.87 11.81
C TYR A 560 2.30 -2.58 10.48
N LYS A 561 1.62 -2.15 9.41
CA LYS A 561 1.76 -2.71 8.06
C LYS A 561 3.10 -2.31 7.44
N HIS A 562 3.57 -1.09 7.73
CA HIS A 562 4.89 -0.62 7.29
C HIS A 562 6.01 -1.44 7.94
N ILE A 563 5.92 -1.74 9.24
CA ILE A 563 6.91 -2.60 9.92
C ILE A 563 7.01 -3.97 9.23
N LYS A 564 5.87 -4.57 8.84
CA LYS A 564 5.86 -5.86 8.14
C LYS A 564 6.56 -5.83 6.78
N ILE A 565 6.28 -4.84 5.95
CA ILE A 565 6.92 -4.75 4.63
C ILE A 565 8.42 -4.46 4.76
N LEU A 566 8.83 -3.62 5.72
CA LEU A 566 10.25 -3.38 6.02
C LEU A 566 10.98 -4.67 6.41
N ARG A 567 10.32 -5.57 7.18
CA ARG A 567 10.87 -6.89 7.50
C ARG A 567 11.05 -7.75 6.24
N TYR A 568 10.06 -7.80 5.36
CA TYR A 568 10.19 -8.55 4.10
C TYR A 568 11.28 -7.99 3.19
N MET A 569 11.41 -6.66 3.12
CA MET A 569 12.51 -6.02 2.39
C MET A 569 13.86 -6.34 3.02
N ALA A 570 13.97 -6.36 4.35
CA ALA A 570 15.20 -6.79 5.02
C ALA A 570 15.54 -8.25 4.69
N GLU A 571 14.57 -9.18 4.77
CA GLU A 571 14.74 -10.58 4.37
C GLU A 571 15.20 -10.72 2.91
N PHE A 572 14.62 -9.94 2.01
CA PHE A 572 15.04 -9.88 0.61
C PHE A 572 16.52 -9.49 0.44
N TYR A 573 17.00 -8.49 1.19
CA TYR A 573 18.40 -8.09 1.15
C TYR A 573 19.34 -9.05 1.86
N ILE A 574 18.87 -9.77 2.90
CA ILE A 574 19.60 -10.88 3.53
C ILE A 574 19.86 -11.99 2.52
N ASP A 575 18.84 -12.43 1.77
CA ASP A 575 18.95 -13.48 0.75
C ASP A 575 19.95 -13.10 -0.36
N ARG A 576 20.21 -11.80 -0.54
CA ARG A 576 21.19 -11.25 -1.49
C ARG A 576 22.53 -10.89 -0.85
N GLU A 577 22.76 -11.26 0.40
CA GLU A 577 23.95 -10.95 1.19
C GLU A 577 24.25 -9.44 1.32
N ASN A 578 23.26 -8.58 1.08
CA ASN A 578 23.37 -7.14 1.26
C ASN A 578 22.93 -6.76 2.68
N TYR A 579 23.76 -7.12 3.64
CA TYR A 579 23.46 -6.94 5.06
C TYR A 579 23.38 -5.47 5.50
N LEU A 580 24.04 -4.55 4.78
CA LEU A 580 24.00 -3.12 5.09
C LEU A 580 22.60 -2.54 4.84
N LEU A 581 22.02 -2.79 3.67
CA LEU A 581 20.65 -2.36 3.38
C LEU A 581 19.65 -3.09 4.29
N ALA A 582 19.85 -4.39 4.52
CA ALA A 582 18.99 -5.15 5.43
C ALA A 582 18.98 -4.54 6.85
N LYS A 583 20.14 -4.12 7.37
CA LYS A 583 20.26 -3.42 8.66
C LYS A 583 19.41 -2.14 8.68
N GLN A 584 19.52 -1.29 7.66
CA GLN A 584 18.76 -0.03 7.58
C GLN A 584 17.24 -0.25 7.61
N TYR A 585 16.74 -1.26 6.90
CA TYR A 585 15.30 -1.57 6.90
C TYR A 585 14.82 -2.06 8.27
N ILE A 586 15.61 -2.88 8.96
CA ILE A 586 15.24 -3.33 10.32
C ILE A 586 15.30 -2.17 11.31
N GLU A 587 16.33 -1.32 11.27
CA GLU A 587 16.44 -0.16 12.17
C GLU A 587 15.25 0.80 12.00
N LYS A 588 14.81 1.05 10.76
CA LYS A 588 13.58 1.80 10.48
C LYS A 588 12.36 1.11 11.09
N GLY A 589 12.24 -0.21 10.91
CA GLY A 589 11.16 -0.99 11.50
C GLY A 589 11.12 -0.90 13.03
N ILE A 590 12.28 -1.02 13.69
CA ILE A 590 12.40 -0.94 15.16
C ILE A 590 11.98 0.45 15.65
N LYS A 591 12.38 1.52 14.94
CA LYS A 591 11.99 2.89 15.28
C LYS A 591 10.47 3.05 15.28
N ILE A 592 9.80 2.59 14.22
CA ILE A 592 8.33 2.66 14.11
C ILE A 592 7.67 1.76 15.16
N GLN A 593 8.23 0.58 15.39
CA GLN A 593 7.75 -0.37 16.40
C GLN A 593 7.74 0.27 17.80
N ASN A 594 8.81 0.97 18.17
CA ASN A 594 8.93 1.68 19.44
C ASN A 594 7.92 2.83 19.56
N GLN A 595 7.65 3.54 18.46
CA GLN A 595 6.65 4.62 18.45
C GLN A 595 5.23 4.11 18.66
N LEU A 596 4.89 2.96 18.08
CA LEU A 596 3.56 2.36 18.21
C LEU A 596 3.39 1.53 19.49
N GLY A 597 4.48 1.27 20.22
CA GLY A 597 4.46 0.40 21.40
C GLY A 597 4.02 -1.03 21.08
N ILE A 598 4.32 -1.53 19.88
CA ILE A 598 3.94 -2.89 19.45
C ILE A 598 5.12 -3.83 19.66
N GLU A 599 4.95 -4.89 20.42
CA GLU A 599 6.12 -5.63 20.94
C GLU A 599 6.56 -6.81 20.05
N LYS A 600 5.69 -7.27 19.15
CA LYS A 600 5.74 -8.64 18.60
C LYS A 600 6.33 -8.82 17.18
N ILE A 601 6.81 -7.78 16.50
CA ILE A 601 6.89 -7.81 15.01
C ILE A 601 8.27 -8.16 14.46
N ILE A 602 9.33 -7.57 15.01
CA ILE A 602 10.68 -7.78 14.47
C ILE A 602 11.30 -8.99 15.14
N THR A 603 11.61 -9.99 14.32
CA THR A 603 12.29 -11.21 14.72
C THR A 603 13.70 -10.83 15.14
N ILE A 604 13.94 -10.68 16.44
CA ILE A 604 15.25 -10.41 17.04
C ILE A 604 16.33 -11.34 16.45
N GLN A 605 15.97 -12.58 16.12
CA GLN A 605 16.86 -13.55 15.47
C GLN A 605 17.38 -13.10 14.08
N GLN A 606 16.55 -12.47 13.25
CA GLN A 606 16.98 -11.95 11.94
C GLN A 606 17.90 -10.74 12.09
N PHE A 607 17.58 -9.85 13.02
CA PHE A 607 18.44 -8.72 13.37
C PHE A 607 19.79 -9.21 13.91
N LYS A 608 19.78 -10.19 14.82
CA LYS A 608 20.99 -10.87 15.34
C LYS A 608 21.85 -11.44 14.21
N TYR A 609 21.23 -12.11 13.23
CA TYR A 609 21.94 -12.65 12.07
C TYR A 609 22.63 -11.54 11.27
N ILE A 610 21.93 -10.45 10.97
CA ILE A 610 22.52 -9.30 10.25
C ILE A 610 23.65 -8.68 11.05
N LEU A 611 23.45 -8.41 12.33
CA LEU A 611 24.48 -7.84 13.21
C LEU A 611 25.73 -8.71 13.21
N SER A 612 25.56 -10.04 13.29
CA SER A 612 26.69 -10.98 13.25
C SER A 612 27.61 -10.75 12.04
N LYS A 613 27.05 -10.30 10.91
CA LYS A 613 27.71 -10.10 9.62
C LYS A 613 28.20 -8.67 9.37
N THR A 614 27.66 -7.66 10.04
CA THR A 614 27.91 -6.24 9.69
C THR A 614 28.68 -5.43 10.72
N SER A 615 28.61 -5.79 12.00
CA SER A 615 29.08 -4.92 13.09
C SER A 615 30.20 -5.56 13.92
N ASN A 616 31.12 -4.72 14.40
CA ASN A 616 32.12 -5.11 15.39
C ASN A 616 31.46 -5.37 16.77
N ASP A 617 32.19 -5.98 17.70
CA ASP A 617 31.61 -6.43 18.98
C ASP A 617 31.07 -5.27 19.85
N ILE A 618 31.64 -4.06 19.75
CA ILE A 618 31.21 -2.87 20.52
C ILE A 618 29.91 -2.31 19.95
N GLU A 619 29.81 -2.18 18.63
CA GLU A 619 28.60 -1.69 17.96
C GLU A 619 27.44 -2.69 18.12
N LYS A 620 27.74 -4.00 18.09
CA LYS A 620 26.77 -5.06 18.45
C LYS A 620 26.21 -4.88 19.84
N GLN A 621 27.07 -4.56 20.81
CA GLN A 621 26.66 -4.37 22.19
C GLN A 621 25.75 -3.14 22.33
N GLN A 622 26.12 -2.00 21.75
CA GLN A 622 25.28 -0.79 21.78
C GLN A 622 23.89 -1.00 21.16
N GLN A 623 23.81 -1.74 20.05
CA GLN A 623 22.52 -2.01 19.39
C GLN A 623 21.68 -3.05 20.13
N LEU A 624 22.29 -4.05 20.76
CA LEU A 624 21.59 -4.97 21.67
C LEU A 624 21.08 -4.24 22.93
N ASP A 625 21.84 -3.28 23.47
CA ASP A 625 21.43 -2.46 24.61
C ASP A 625 20.23 -1.57 24.26
N GLN A 626 20.19 -1.00 23.06
CA GLN A 626 19.03 -0.22 22.59
C GLN A 626 17.77 -1.08 22.45
N ILE A 627 17.90 -2.30 21.93
CA ILE A 627 16.79 -3.25 21.82
C ILE A 627 16.36 -3.72 23.20
N LYS A 628 17.31 -4.07 24.08
CA LYS A 628 17.00 -4.44 25.46
C LYS A 628 16.23 -3.33 26.16
N LYS A 629 16.68 -2.08 26.08
CA LYS A 629 15.96 -0.92 26.63
C LYS A 629 14.58 -0.73 26.02
N ALA A 630 14.40 -1.02 24.73
CA ALA A 630 13.10 -0.97 24.09
C ALA A 630 12.15 -2.06 24.61
N ILE A 631 12.67 -3.27 24.84
CA ILE A 631 11.91 -4.40 25.39
C ILE A 631 11.69 -4.26 26.91
N GLU A 632 12.61 -3.68 27.66
CA GLU A 632 12.44 -3.43 29.11
C GLU A 632 11.44 -2.31 29.38
N LYS A 633 11.27 -1.37 28.45
CA LYS A 633 10.19 -0.37 28.49
C LYS A 633 8.82 -0.96 28.19
N CYS A 634 8.73 -2.24 27.82
CA CYS A 634 7.46 -2.95 27.72
C CYS A 634 6.79 -3.00 29.08
N GLN A 635 5.55 -2.51 29.15
CA GLN A 635 4.77 -2.53 30.39
C GLN A 635 4.31 -3.95 30.76
N TYR A 636 4.38 -4.91 29.82
CA TYR A 636 3.93 -6.28 30.03
C TYR A 636 4.99 -7.33 29.64
N LYS A 637 5.35 -8.15 30.62
CA LYS A 637 6.30 -9.27 30.50
C LYS A 637 5.58 -10.57 30.14
N ASN A 638 5.10 -10.71 28.90
CA ASN A 638 4.59 -12.01 28.44
C ASN A 638 5.73 -13.00 28.17
N LYS A 639 5.40 -14.30 28.04
CA LYS A 639 6.41 -15.36 27.84
C LYS A 639 7.31 -15.10 26.63
N ALA A 640 6.77 -14.63 25.51
CA ALA A 640 7.55 -14.35 24.31
C ALA A 640 8.51 -13.17 24.50
N VAL A 641 8.08 -12.12 25.20
CA VAL A 641 8.91 -10.95 25.57
C VAL A 641 10.02 -11.37 26.53
N ASN A 642 9.72 -12.21 27.52
CA ASN A 642 10.71 -12.75 28.45
C ASN A 642 11.71 -13.69 27.75
N ASP A 643 11.25 -14.54 26.84
CA ASP A 643 12.11 -15.40 26.03
C ASP A 643 13.05 -14.55 25.15
N GLN A 644 12.54 -13.44 24.60
CA GLN A 644 13.32 -12.48 23.83
C GLN A 644 14.35 -11.73 24.68
N LEU A 645 13.98 -11.30 25.89
CA LEU A 645 14.90 -10.67 26.86
C LEU A 645 16.01 -11.63 27.27
N ASN A 646 15.66 -12.86 27.67
CA ASN A 646 16.62 -13.90 28.06
C ASN A 646 17.61 -14.19 26.91
N LEU A 647 17.13 -14.23 25.68
CA LEU A 647 17.97 -14.40 24.49
C LEU A 647 18.92 -13.22 24.26
N ILE A 648 18.55 -11.99 24.62
CA ILE A 648 19.43 -10.81 24.50
C ILE A 648 20.45 -10.78 25.63
N GLU A 649 20.04 -11.10 26.85
CA GLU A 649 20.90 -11.12 28.03
C GLU A 649 22.01 -12.17 27.91
N ASN A 650 21.68 -13.35 27.42
CA ASN A 650 22.66 -14.39 27.11
C ASN A 650 23.70 -13.91 26.08
N ASP A 651 23.26 -13.20 25.05
CA ASP A 651 24.16 -12.67 24.01
C ASP A 651 25.04 -11.53 24.54
N GLN A 652 24.50 -10.62 25.36
CA GLN A 652 25.26 -9.57 26.04
C GLN A 652 26.33 -10.19 26.94
N HIS A 653 26.01 -11.26 27.67
CA HIS A 653 26.97 -11.97 28.51
C HIS A 653 28.12 -12.56 27.67
N VAL A 654 27.81 -13.23 26.55
CA VAL A 654 28.81 -13.80 25.63
C VAL A 654 29.67 -12.71 24.98
N LEU A 655 29.08 -11.60 24.55
CA LEU A 655 29.79 -10.45 23.96
C LEU A 655 30.72 -9.78 24.98
N ASN A 656 30.25 -9.59 26.21
CA ASN A 656 31.06 -9.03 27.30
C ASN A 656 32.30 -9.90 27.59
N ILE A 657 32.16 -11.23 27.57
CA ILE A 657 33.31 -12.14 27.72
C ILE A 657 34.28 -11.95 26.55
N LYS A 658 33.79 -11.87 25.31
CA LYS A 658 34.62 -11.67 24.11
C LYS A 658 35.39 -10.36 24.15
N ILE A 659 34.72 -9.25 24.49
CA ILE A 659 35.33 -7.91 24.57
C ILE A 659 36.41 -7.89 25.66
N LYS A 660 36.09 -8.34 26.88
CA LYS A 660 37.06 -8.46 27.99
C LYS A 660 38.26 -9.34 27.63
N SER A 661 38.06 -10.39 26.84
CA SER A 661 39.15 -11.27 26.39
C SER A 661 40.08 -10.59 25.37
N LYS A 662 39.54 -9.72 24.49
CA LYS A 662 40.32 -8.93 23.53
C LYS A 662 41.13 -7.85 24.25
N ASP A 663 40.54 -7.15 25.21
CA ASP A 663 41.23 -6.13 26.00
C ASP A 663 42.37 -6.74 26.84
N LYS A 664 42.16 -7.91 27.44
CA LYS A 664 43.23 -8.65 28.14
C LYS A 664 44.36 -9.09 27.21
N LYS A 665 44.05 -9.49 25.96
CA LYS A 665 45.07 -9.85 24.96
C LYS A 665 45.85 -8.63 24.49
N GLN A 666 45.19 -7.50 24.22
CA GLN A 666 45.83 -6.24 23.86
C GLN A 666 46.69 -5.67 24.99
N GLY A 667 46.22 -5.73 26.24
CA GLY A 667 47.03 -5.35 27.41
C GLY A 667 48.26 -6.22 27.60
N LYS A 668 48.19 -7.54 27.31
CA LYS A 668 49.35 -8.44 27.32
C LYS A 668 50.32 -8.16 26.16
N VAL A 669 49.82 -7.80 24.99
CA VAL A 669 50.64 -7.41 23.82
C VAL A 669 51.36 -6.09 24.09
N ASN A 670 50.66 -5.07 24.61
CA ASN A 670 51.26 -3.80 24.99
C ASN A 670 52.29 -3.94 26.13
N LYS A 671 52.02 -4.79 27.13
CA LYS A 671 53.04 -5.14 28.15
C LYS A 671 54.25 -5.85 27.56
N LYS A 672 54.08 -6.74 26.57
CA LYS A 672 55.20 -7.39 25.86
C LYS A 672 56.01 -6.41 25.00
N ILE A 673 55.34 -5.46 24.34
CA ILE A 673 56.00 -4.41 23.55
C ILE A 673 56.79 -3.48 24.47
N ASN A 674 56.20 -3.03 25.58
CA ASN A 674 56.89 -2.20 26.57
C ASN A 674 58.05 -2.94 27.25
N ARG A 675 57.93 -4.24 27.53
CA ARG A 675 59.06 -5.06 28.02
C ARG A 675 60.20 -5.14 27.01
N LYS A 676 59.89 -5.41 25.74
CA LYS A 676 60.88 -5.44 24.66
C LYS A 676 61.52 -4.07 24.36
N GLN A 677 60.80 -2.98 24.61
CA GLN A 677 61.36 -1.62 24.51
C GLN A 677 62.22 -1.24 25.70
N MET A 678 61.91 -1.75 26.91
CA MET A 678 62.77 -1.61 28.09
C MET A 678 64.01 -2.51 28.04
N GLU A 679 63.94 -3.71 27.44
CA GLU A 679 65.10 -4.59 27.21
C GLU A 679 66.02 -4.10 26.08
N ARG A 680 65.56 -3.13 25.27
CA ARG A 680 66.32 -2.50 24.17
C ARG A 680 66.93 -1.14 24.56
N LYS A 681 66.55 -0.58 25.70
CA LYS A 681 67.21 0.56 26.34
C LYS A 681 68.19 0.03 27.36
#